data_AF-A0A0C3CD90-F1
#
_entry.id   AF-A0A0C3CD90-F1
#
_cell.length_a   1.000
_cell.length_b   1.000
_cell.length_c   1.000
_cell.angle_alpha   90.00
_cell.angle_beta   90.00
_cell.angle_gamma   90.00
#
_symmetry.space_group_name_H-M   'P 1'
#
loop_
_entity.id
_entity.type
_entity.pdbx_description
1 polymer ?
#
loop_
_entity_poly.entity_id
_entity_poly.type
_entity_poly.pdbx_seq_one_letter_code
_entity_poly.pdbx_strand_id
1 'polypeptide(L)'
;MSKMWISGKSQSTPLRFSCIDEQATSDTRHFTFTRWEEAVLSTKQSLSSSDLDKVTETTDWQTLQTDLRKQSIDPNVSPAIRRLLGHLAPFPRTLATFVGKFTQIINPYEGDFTIIWGLVDLNIKLSRVSIEKLNRTAGWTKRLRSVLELFNRCLSVCDDFNEARYAMVDVLEWMLQIFVESVRHLRHCPTDGEATKAWRGLELKINDDLTSMEAAVKHLNDINSYSQANQERQVKNLSLRHAPIIVPDEPATFPIQMLPRNPNPNFYGRQEELEKIHQYLDPATNSSLRTYSIYGRRGVGKTDLALQYSYTNPSRFDAIFWVNCETSLSLRQSFTDMAIQLNIPGADRNGHHEENQLMVQKWLKVTKAKWLLIFDNAERESILRGYWPLGASGAILITSRKYYNFMNDAKRQGDTIKPFTEKQSWGLLMQLLGPDWQDMDKKGLIKGTEEAAAKTLLKDLGGLALAIQQAAELVRNPNIGGLTIASMYDSFKEHKKTLPPRQAGERTSIVHALDSLWYMTFTHLSRNAHDLLSVLSLVSPDGILIDLFLPKNQRALDGKLQFCKQHPNHVDPESQATLSSVITVPPLLQATIEELVKFKLIKQESRELWAHRVVQEAMNYHSMEELQAYFDSATALVYEAFPKQIRGEYLLNQQGACQAYIPHGAHLSFQFSKLHGPEAAGRLMGSQKFIRLLTNCAWYLYEVSDYDTCIRLVETARMACQDKESLDYASICNAAGGSYYELNQLRECRKNWETFLQIQESKLEPDSLELSISYHNMGNLESASDNLQEAMSYFMKAIDIRLKADDSAASLLANSYLCQSRVHYLWGEYETAFNLLAKSEALFVRTSGADAHFMAHVHYAYGNIDFAQQKWMTARRSYETCLKIGLATAPIHPITAAAYYSLGCVELERKNHDNAKSWLDKAMAIAQLRSPNRDDGTMARIMWKTSKVLEADTFGTYQAEATALRIRADMALKTLTAKGEGGVVIALDEEGNADPVEEEDAYDALVPGYFR
;
A
#
# COMPACT_ATOMS: atom_id res chain seq x y z
N MET A 1 4.81 -2.17 -83.57
CA MET A 1 4.38 -0.80 -83.91
C MET A 1 4.46 0.02 -82.63
N SER A 2 5.62 0.60 -82.33
CA SER A 2 6.00 2.00 -82.65
C SER A 2 5.52 3.00 -81.60
N LYS A 3 6.46 3.33 -80.69
CA LYS A 3 6.92 4.68 -80.30
C LYS A 3 5.91 5.80 -79.96
N MET A 4 6.21 6.41 -78.80
CA MET A 4 6.34 7.87 -78.55
C MET A 4 5.08 8.71 -78.30
N TRP A 5 5.03 9.70 -77.40
CA TRP A 5 5.83 10.17 -76.24
C TRP A 5 5.03 11.39 -75.66
N ILE A 6 5.19 11.68 -74.36
CA ILE A 6 5.14 13.00 -73.68
C ILE A 6 3.85 13.60 -73.06
N SER A 7 4.03 13.83 -71.74
CA SER A 7 3.61 14.91 -70.82
C SER A 7 2.20 15.01 -70.25
N GLY A 8 2.15 15.11 -68.92
CA GLY A 8 1.60 16.33 -68.30
C GLY A 8 0.78 16.17 -67.02
N LYS A 9 1.49 16.06 -65.88
CA LYS A 9 1.12 16.57 -64.53
C LYS A 9 -0.24 16.24 -63.89
N SER A 10 -0.12 15.45 -62.82
CA SER A 10 -0.72 15.58 -61.47
C SER A 10 -2.19 15.97 -61.29
N GLN A 11 -2.98 15.03 -60.77
CA GLN A 11 -3.94 15.29 -59.70
C GLN A 11 -4.21 13.99 -58.91
N SER A 12 -4.09 14.10 -57.60
CA SER A 12 -4.23 13.05 -56.59
C SER A 12 -5.59 13.11 -55.91
N THR A 13 -6.35 12.02 -55.90
CA THR A 13 -7.26 11.49 -54.84
C THR A 13 -8.12 10.34 -55.43
N PRO A 14 -8.72 9.45 -54.62
CA PRO A 14 -8.23 8.78 -53.42
C PRO A 14 -8.37 7.24 -53.55
N LEU A 15 -7.42 6.46 -53.05
CA LEU A 15 -7.58 5.01 -52.95
C LEU A 15 -8.29 4.67 -51.62
N ARG A 16 -9.45 4.01 -51.77
CA ARG A 16 -10.22 3.35 -50.71
C ARG A 16 -9.31 2.44 -49.89
N PHE A 17 -9.24 2.67 -48.58
CA PHE A 17 -8.72 1.68 -47.65
C PHE A 17 -9.78 0.60 -47.45
N SER A 18 -9.51 -0.57 -48.01
CA SER A 18 -10.19 -1.83 -47.71
C SER A 18 -9.87 -2.30 -46.30
N CYS A 19 -10.80 -3.09 -45.74
CA CYS A 19 -10.81 -3.63 -44.40
C CYS A 19 -9.45 -4.17 -43.94
N ILE A 20 -8.99 -3.68 -42.78
CA ILE A 20 -7.96 -4.33 -41.97
C ILE A 20 -8.71 -5.19 -40.94
N ASP A 21 -8.30 -6.45 -40.84
CA ASP A 21 -8.86 -7.54 -40.05
C ASP A 21 -9.33 -7.16 -38.63
N GLU A 22 -10.54 -7.62 -38.30
CA GLU A 22 -11.21 -7.55 -36.99
C GLU A 22 -10.56 -8.43 -35.89
N GLN A 23 -9.33 -8.94 -36.10
CA GLN A 23 -8.55 -9.70 -35.11
C GLN A 23 -7.37 -8.92 -34.50
N ALA A 24 -7.15 -7.65 -34.88
CA ALA A 24 -5.97 -6.88 -34.48
C ALA A 24 -6.07 -6.09 -33.14
N THR A 25 -7.14 -6.22 -32.36
CA THR A 25 -7.40 -5.33 -31.20
C THR A 25 -6.74 -5.76 -29.88
N SER A 26 -6.07 -6.92 -29.82
CA SER A 26 -5.32 -7.39 -28.64
C SER A 26 -3.79 -7.29 -28.76
N ASP A 27 -3.29 -6.71 -29.85
CA ASP A 27 -1.89 -6.83 -30.24
C ASP A 27 -1.08 -5.56 -29.92
N THR A 28 -0.21 -5.64 -28.91
CA THR A 28 0.59 -4.48 -28.47
C THR A 28 1.76 -4.15 -29.40
N ARG A 29 2.02 -4.99 -30.43
CA ARG A 29 3.13 -4.83 -31.38
C ARG A 29 3.16 -3.45 -32.03
N HIS A 30 2.03 -2.99 -32.57
CA HIS A 30 1.95 -1.70 -33.27
C HIS A 30 2.25 -0.53 -32.34
N PHE A 31 1.64 -0.52 -31.16
CA PHE A 31 1.87 0.53 -30.16
C PHE A 31 3.34 0.58 -29.74
N THR A 32 3.94 -0.57 -29.42
CA THR A 32 5.35 -0.60 -28.98
C THR A 32 6.31 -0.22 -30.09
N PHE A 33 5.99 -0.55 -31.34
CA PHE A 33 6.75 -0.10 -32.50
C PHE A 33 6.67 1.41 -32.69
N THR A 34 5.46 1.99 -32.70
CA THR A 34 5.28 3.45 -32.85
C THR A 34 5.99 4.22 -31.74
N ARG A 35 5.88 3.73 -30.49
CA ARG A 35 6.57 4.33 -29.35
C ARG A 35 8.10 4.26 -29.49
N TRP A 36 8.63 3.14 -29.97
CA TRP A 36 10.05 3.03 -30.30
C TRP A 36 10.47 4.02 -31.39
N GLU A 37 9.70 4.16 -32.47
CA GLU A 37 10.00 5.14 -33.54
C GLU A 37 9.99 6.59 -33.02
N GLU A 38 9.01 6.94 -32.18
CA GLU A 38 8.93 8.26 -31.55
C GLU A 38 10.14 8.52 -30.64
N ALA A 39 10.57 7.53 -29.86
CA ALA A 39 11.75 7.62 -29.01
C ALA A 39 13.03 7.84 -29.84
N VAL A 40 13.18 7.12 -30.96
CA VAL A 40 14.29 7.29 -31.90
C VAL A 40 14.26 8.68 -32.53
N LEU A 41 13.10 9.15 -32.99
CA LEU A 41 12.95 10.48 -33.59
C LEU A 41 13.31 11.58 -32.59
N SER A 42 12.76 11.50 -31.37
CA SER A 42 13.06 12.43 -30.28
C SER A 42 14.56 12.44 -29.96
N THR A 43 15.19 11.26 -29.91
CA THR A 43 16.63 11.13 -29.69
C THR A 43 17.43 11.85 -30.77
N LYS A 44 17.12 11.63 -32.06
CA LYS A 44 17.77 12.30 -33.20
C LYS A 44 17.64 13.83 -33.13
N GLN A 45 16.46 14.33 -32.78
CA GLN A 45 16.20 15.78 -32.62
C GLN A 45 16.97 16.41 -31.44
N SER A 46 17.34 15.59 -30.47
CA SER A 46 17.93 16.04 -29.22
C SER A 46 19.47 16.06 -29.21
N LEU A 47 20.10 15.54 -30.28
CA LEU A 47 21.55 15.54 -30.52
C LEU A 47 21.96 16.76 -31.35
N SER A 48 23.20 17.21 -31.18
CA SER A 48 23.79 18.22 -32.08
C SER A 48 24.02 17.63 -33.48
N SER A 49 24.06 18.45 -34.53
CA SER A 49 24.33 17.96 -35.90
C SER A 49 25.63 17.17 -35.99
N SER A 50 26.69 17.64 -35.33
CA SER A 50 27.99 16.95 -35.30
C SER A 50 27.95 15.62 -34.53
N ASP A 51 27.16 15.52 -33.46
CA ASP A 51 27.02 14.26 -32.72
C ASP A 51 26.12 13.28 -33.47
N LEU A 52 25.09 13.76 -34.17
CA LEU A 52 24.22 12.95 -35.01
C LEU A 52 25.03 12.29 -36.14
N ASP A 53 25.89 13.05 -36.83
CA ASP A 53 26.78 12.51 -37.87
C ASP A 53 27.64 11.35 -37.33
N LYS A 54 28.26 11.54 -36.15
CA LYS A 54 29.11 10.52 -35.50
C LYS A 54 28.33 9.29 -35.05
N VAL A 55 27.11 9.46 -34.55
CA VAL A 55 26.24 8.34 -34.17
C VAL A 55 25.84 7.53 -35.41
N THR A 56 25.72 8.15 -36.59
CA THR A 56 25.41 7.42 -37.83
C THR A 56 26.57 6.63 -38.43
N GLU A 57 27.82 6.86 -37.99
CA GLU A 57 29.01 6.14 -38.49
C GLU A 57 29.06 4.67 -38.04
N THR A 58 28.55 4.37 -36.83
CA THR A 58 28.59 3.02 -36.26
C THR A 58 27.20 2.39 -36.36
N THR A 59 27.06 1.40 -37.25
CA THR A 59 25.76 0.80 -37.56
C THR A 59 25.55 -0.59 -36.96
N ASP A 60 26.61 -1.25 -36.47
CA ASP A 60 26.55 -2.61 -35.96
C ASP A 60 27.33 -2.83 -34.65
N TRP A 61 26.85 -3.77 -33.83
CA TRP A 61 27.41 -4.04 -32.51
C TRP A 61 28.70 -4.88 -32.57
N GLN A 62 28.92 -5.66 -33.64
CA GLN A 62 30.09 -6.54 -33.79
C GLN A 62 31.36 -5.73 -34.05
N THR A 63 31.28 -4.71 -34.88
CA THR A 63 32.36 -3.74 -35.14
C THR A 63 32.75 -3.05 -33.83
N LEU A 64 31.77 -2.48 -33.12
CA LEU A 64 31.97 -1.84 -31.81
C LEU A 64 32.64 -2.78 -30.78
N GLN A 65 32.17 -4.03 -30.67
CA GLN A 65 32.77 -5.00 -29.77
C GLN A 65 34.20 -5.36 -30.16
N THR A 66 34.46 -5.52 -31.46
CA THR A 66 35.80 -5.86 -31.98
C THR A 66 36.80 -4.75 -31.69
N ASP A 67 36.40 -3.50 -31.88
CA ASP A 67 37.24 -2.33 -31.63
C ASP A 67 37.52 -2.16 -30.13
N LEU A 68 36.52 -2.33 -29.27
CA LEU A 68 36.70 -2.35 -27.82
C LEU A 68 37.70 -3.42 -27.37
N ARG A 69 37.58 -4.64 -27.91
CA ARG A 69 38.50 -5.74 -27.59
C ARG A 69 39.92 -5.45 -28.05
N LYS A 70 40.10 -5.00 -29.30
CA LYS A 70 41.42 -4.63 -29.85
C LYS A 70 42.09 -3.57 -28.98
N GLN A 71 41.37 -2.53 -28.61
CA GLN A 71 41.92 -1.44 -27.79
C GLN A 71 42.17 -1.85 -26.32
N SER A 72 41.42 -2.82 -25.79
CA SER A 72 41.63 -3.33 -24.42
C SER A 72 42.95 -4.11 -24.26
N ILE A 73 43.53 -4.60 -25.36
CA ILE A 73 44.80 -5.34 -25.38
C ILE A 73 45.97 -4.57 -26.02
N ASP A 74 45.71 -3.38 -26.59
CA ASP A 74 46.73 -2.57 -27.26
C ASP A 74 47.79 -2.07 -26.25
N PRO A 75 49.07 -2.50 -26.39
CA PRO A 75 50.13 -2.10 -25.47
C PRO A 75 50.40 -0.59 -25.45
N ASN A 76 49.97 0.15 -26.47
CA ASN A 76 50.11 1.61 -26.54
C ASN A 76 49.06 2.37 -25.70
N VAL A 77 48.05 1.67 -25.17
CA VAL A 77 47.00 2.24 -24.32
C VAL A 77 47.36 2.03 -22.84
N SER A 78 47.12 3.06 -22.01
CA SER A 78 47.46 2.98 -20.58
C SER A 78 46.77 1.79 -19.89
N PRO A 79 47.43 1.12 -18.92
CA PRO A 79 46.87 -0.05 -18.24
C PRO A 79 45.48 0.19 -17.62
N ALA A 80 45.25 1.39 -17.06
CA ALA A 80 43.96 1.77 -16.49
C ALA A 80 42.85 1.86 -17.54
N ILE A 81 43.13 2.48 -18.70
CA ILE A 81 42.19 2.58 -19.82
C ILE A 81 41.91 1.19 -20.41
N ARG A 82 42.95 0.36 -20.59
CA ARG A 82 42.80 -1.03 -21.06
C ARG A 82 41.84 -1.84 -20.18
N ARG A 83 41.98 -1.73 -18.86
CA ARG A 83 41.09 -2.42 -17.89
C ARG A 83 39.64 -1.96 -18.02
N LEU A 84 39.40 -0.65 -18.12
CA LEU A 84 38.05 -0.08 -18.25
C LEU A 84 37.39 -0.45 -19.58
N LEU A 85 38.14 -0.40 -20.69
CA LEU A 85 37.66 -0.88 -22.00
C LEU A 85 37.36 -2.39 -21.97
N GLY A 86 38.17 -3.18 -21.26
CA GLY A 86 37.92 -4.59 -21.02
C GLY A 86 36.60 -4.85 -20.27
N HIS A 87 36.24 -4.00 -19.30
CA HIS A 87 34.94 -4.10 -18.60
C HIS A 87 33.75 -3.75 -19.52
N LEU A 88 33.95 -2.83 -20.48
CA LEU A 88 32.92 -2.40 -21.43
C LEU A 88 32.72 -3.39 -22.59
N ALA A 89 33.76 -4.11 -23.01
CA ALA A 89 33.75 -5.00 -24.18
C ALA A 89 32.60 -6.04 -24.26
N PRO A 90 32.08 -6.59 -23.15
CA PRO A 90 30.95 -7.53 -23.22
C PRO A 90 29.57 -6.86 -23.39
N PHE A 91 29.45 -5.55 -23.15
CA PHE A 91 28.17 -4.83 -23.15
C PHE A 91 27.44 -4.88 -24.51
N PRO A 92 28.09 -4.61 -25.66
CA PRO A 92 27.40 -4.62 -26.96
C PRO A 92 26.70 -5.94 -27.27
N ARG A 93 27.29 -7.09 -26.91
CA ARG A 93 26.67 -8.41 -27.12
C ARG A 93 25.43 -8.64 -26.24
N THR A 94 25.49 -8.18 -24.99
CA THR A 94 24.36 -8.29 -24.04
C THR A 94 23.17 -7.48 -24.55
N LEU A 95 23.44 -6.24 -24.98
CA LEU A 95 22.46 -5.36 -25.57
C LEU A 95 21.91 -5.91 -26.89
N ALA A 96 22.75 -6.49 -27.74
CA ALA A 96 22.31 -7.08 -29.01
C ALA A 96 21.36 -8.26 -28.80
N THR A 97 21.56 -9.04 -27.74
CA THR A 97 20.63 -10.12 -27.36
C THR A 97 19.27 -9.56 -26.98
N PHE A 98 19.24 -8.48 -26.20
CA PHE A 98 18.02 -7.82 -25.78
C PHE A 98 17.25 -7.20 -26.96
N VAL A 99 17.96 -6.44 -27.81
CA VAL A 99 17.40 -5.85 -29.04
C VAL A 99 16.88 -6.95 -29.97
N GLY A 100 17.63 -8.05 -30.17
CA GLY A 100 17.20 -9.16 -31.01
C GLY A 100 15.90 -9.81 -30.52
N LYS A 101 15.73 -9.98 -29.21
CA LYS A 101 14.46 -10.44 -28.63
C LYS A 101 13.33 -9.44 -28.88
N PHE A 102 13.61 -8.14 -28.78
CA PHE A 102 12.61 -7.10 -29.04
C PHE A 102 12.13 -7.15 -30.49
N THR A 103 13.07 -7.25 -31.46
CA THR A 103 12.76 -7.42 -32.88
C THR A 103 11.87 -8.64 -33.14
N GLN A 104 12.13 -9.77 -32.47
CA GLN A 104 11.31 -10.98 -32.62
C GLN A 104 9.88 -10.78 -32.13
N ILE A 105 9.70 -10.13 -30.98
CA ILE A 105 8.36 -9.99 -30.37
C ILE A 105 7.52 -8.89 -31.04
N ILE A 106 8.13 -7.93 -31.75
CA ILE A 106 7.40 -6.88 -32.50
C ILE A 106 7.10 -7.24 -33.97
N ASN A 107 7.55 -8.39 -34.47
CA ASN A 107 7.27 -8.89 -35.82
C ASN A 107 5.75 -8.84 -36.15
N PRO A 108 5.28 -8.21 -37.24
CA PRO A 108 6.00 -7.87 -38.48
C PRO A 108 6.60 -6.46 -38.58
N TYR A 109 6.63 -5.68 -37.50
CA TYR A 109 7.24 -4.34 -37.56
C TYR A 109 8.77 -4.42 -37.49
N GLU A 110 9.47 -3.71 -38.38
CA GLU A 110 10.93 -3.62 -38.40
C GLU A 110 11.41 -2.29 -37.80
N GLY A 111 11.99 -2.34 -36.59
CA GLY A 111 12.55 -1.16 -35.93
C GLY A 111 13.99 -0.85 -36.32
N ASP A 112 14.34 0.44 -36.46
CA ASP A 112 15.73 0.91 -36.60
C ASP A 112 16.42 0.99 -35.23
N PHE A 113 17.44 0.16 -35.00
CA PHE A 113 18.24 0.14 -33.76
C PHE A 113 19.65 0.68 -33.95
N THR A 114 20.01 1.20 -35.13
CA THR A 114 21.39 1.65 -35.44
C THR A 114 21.86 2.76 -34.51
N ILE A 115 20.94 3.67 -34.13
CA ILE A 115 21.21 4.78 -33.22
C ILE A 115 21.74 4.35 -31.85
N ILE A 116 21.33 3.17 -31.36
CA ILE A 116 21.80 2.62 -30.09
C ILE A 116 23.30 2.37 -30.16
N TRP A 117 23.77 1.75 -31.24
CA TRP A 117 25.19 1.39 -31.39
C TRP A 117 26.07 2.63 -31.52
N GLY A 118 25.63 3.61 -32.32
CA GLY A 118 26.31 4.89 -32.44
C GLY A 118 26.39 5.68 -31.14
N LEU A 119 25.32 5.68 -30.33
CA LEU A 119 25.31 6.35 -29.04
C LEU A 119 26.25 5.70 -28.02
N VAL A 120 26.32 4.36 -28.00
CA VAL A 120 27.25 3.63 -27.13
C VAL A 120 28.70 3.93 -27.55
N ASP A 121 29.00 3.88 -28.84
CA ASP A 121 30.32 4.21 -29.38
C ASP A 121 30.73 5.66 -29.07
N LEU A 122 29.82 6.63 -29.27
CA LEU A 122 30.07 8.03 -28.99
C LEU A 122 30.35 8.27 -27.50
N ASN A 123 29.59 7.65 -26.59
CA ASN A 123 29.84 7.73 -25.14
C ASN A 123 31.23 7.21 -24.78
N ILE A 124 31.66 6.11 -25.38
CA ILE A 124 33.00 5.55 -25.16
C ILE A 124 34.07 6.51 -25.70
N LYS A 125 33.95 6.98 -26.95
CA LYS A 125 34.91 7.90 -27.56
C LYS A 125 35.07 9.20 -26.76
N LEU A 126 33.97 9.77 -26.28
CA LEU A 126 33.98 11.00 -25.49
C LEU A 126 34.56 10.82 -24.09
N SER A 127 34.30 9.68 -23.45
CA SER A 127 34.78 9.43 -22.09
C SER A 127 36.27 9.07 -22.02
N ARG A 128 36.86 8.59 -23.12
CA ARG A 128 38.29 8.20 -23.20
C ARG A 128 39.29 9.34 -23.02
N VAL A 129 38.85 10.59 -23.05
CA VAL A 129 39.73 11.76 -22.85
C VAL A 129 40.31 11.83 -21.43
N SER A 130 39.70 11.16 -20.45
CA SER A 130 40.21 11.02 -19.08
C SER A 130 39.83 9.68 -18.46
N ILE A 131 40.69 9.16 -17.58
CA ILE A 131 40.43 7.93 -16.82
C ILE A 131 39.19 8.09 -15.96
N GLU A 132 38.95 9.26 -15.37
CA GLU A 132 37.80 9.48 -14.48
C GLU A 132 36.47 9.41 -15.23
N LYS A 133 36.39 10.07 -16.39
CA LYS A 133 35.21 10.04 -17.27
C LYS A 133 34.93 8.63 -17.81
N LEU A 134 35.99 7.91 -18.22
CA LEU A 134 35.86 6.53 -18.69
C LEU A 134 35.43 5.59 -17.56
N ASN A 135 35.93 5.81 -16.33
CA ASN A 135 35.55 5.00 -15.17
C ASN A 135 34.06 5.15 -14.82
N ARG A 136 33.54 6.37 -14.87
CA ARG A 136 32.10 6.66 -14.69
C ARG A 136 31.24 5.98 -15.74
N THR A 137 31.64 6.11 -17.02
CA THR A 137 30.99 5.45 -18.16
C THR A 137 30.97 3.93 -17.98
N ALA A 138 32.10 3.34 -17.58
CA ALA A 138 32.18 1.92 -17.26
C ALA A 138 31.32 1.51 -16.06
N GLY A 139 31.20 2.37 -15.05
CA GLY A 139 30.43 2.13 -13.83
C GLY A 139 28.95 1.90 -14.08
N TRP A 140 28.26 2.87 -14.69
CA TRP A 140 26.83 2.72 -14.98
C TRP A 140 26.56 1.70 -16.10
N THR A 141 27.46 1.56 -17.09
CA THR A 141 27.33 0.54 -18.14
C THR A 141 27.39 -0.87 -17.55
N LYS A 142 28.19 -1.10 -16.50
CA LYS A 142 28.24 -2.38 -15.80
C LYS A 142 26.93 -2.71 -15.10
N ARG A 143 26.30 -1.73 -14.44
CA ARG A 143 24.99 -1.92 -13.79
C ARG A 143 23.91 -2.18 -14.84
N LEU A 144 23.84 -1.35 -15.89
CA LEU A 144 22.94 -1.55 -17.03
C LEU A 144 23.07 -2.94 -17.65
N ARG A 145 24.31 -3.41 -17.88
CA ARG A 145 24.57 -4.75 -18.39
C ARG A 145 23.96 -5.84 -17.49
N SER A 146 24.11 -5.70 -16.17
CA SER A 146 23.59 -6.68 -15.20
C SER A 146 22.05 -6.75 -15.24
N VAL A 147 21.41 -5.58 -15.37
CA VAL A 147 19.96 -5.48 -15.57
C VAL A 147 19.52 -6.17 -16.85
N LEU A 148 20.18 -5.89 -17.98
CA LEU A 148 19.88 -6.51 -19.27
C LEU A 148 20.13 -8.03 -19.28
N GLU A 149 21.14 -8.54 -18.57
CA GLU A 149 21.37 -9.98 -18.42
C GLU A 149 20.23 -10.67 -17.68
N LEU A 150 19.72 -10.07 -16.59
CA LEU A 150 18.54 -10.57 -15.89
C LEU A 150 17.29 -10.50 -16.76
N PHE A 151 17.08 -9.37 -17.45
CA PHE A 151 15.97 -9.17 -18.36
C PHE A 151 15.97 -10.23 -19.47
N ASN A 152 17.13 -10.46 -20.10
CA ASN A 152 17.29 -11.48 -21.12
C ASN A 152 16.94 -12.88 -20.59
N ARG A 153 17.32 -13.23 -19.36
CA ARG A 153 16.93 -14.51 -18.74
C ARG A 153 15.41 -14.61 -18.53
N CYS A 154 14.76 -13.54 -18.09
CA CYS A 154 13.31 -13.51 -17.92
C CYS A 154 12.61 -13.72 -19.28
N LEU A 155 13.03 -12.99 -20.31
CA LEU A 155 12.42 -13.09 -21.64
C LEU A 155 12.56 -14.46 -22.31
N SER A 156 13.52 -15.31 -21.91
CA SER A 156 13.62 -16.68 -22.45
C SER A 156 12.55 -17.64 -21.95
N VAL A 157 11.87 -17.31 -20.86
CA VAL A 157 10.87 -18.17 -20.20
C VAL A 157 9.51 -17.47 -20.09
N CYS A 158 9.26 -16.47 -20.95
CA CYS A 158 8.07 -15.62 -20.90
C CYS A 158 6.99 -16.12 -21.86
N ASP A 159 5.78 -16.33 -21.32
CA ASP A 159 4.62 -16.83 -22.07
C ASP A 159 3.71 -15.68 -22.57
N ASP A 160 3.77 -14.50 -21.95
CA ASP A 160 3.01 -13.30 -22.35
C ASP A 160 3.91 -12.22 -22.98
N PHE A 161 3.80 -12.06 -24.30
CA PHE A 161 4.58 -11.07 -25.04
C PHE A 161 4.03 -9.65 -24.96
N ASN A 162 2.80 -9.42 -24.49
CA ASN A 162 2.22 -8.07 -24.44
C ASN A 162 2.92 -7.20 -23.39
N GLU A 163 3.04 -7.72 -22.17
CA GLU A 163 3.75 -7.06 -21.06
C GLU A 163 5.26 -7.01 -21.31
N ALA A 164 5.82 -8.07 -21.89
CA ALA A 164 7.22 -8.09 -22.31
C ALA A 164 7.53 -6.94 -23.29
N ARG A 165 6.66 -6.70 -24.29
CA ARG A 165 6.84 -5.59 -25.24
C ARG A 165 6.83 -4.21 -24.56
N TYR A 166 5.93 -3.97 -23.63
CA TYR A 166 5.87 -2.69 -22.89
C TYR A 166 7.11 -2.46 -22.04
N ALA A 167 7.47 -3.46 -21.23
CA ALA A 167 8.64 -3.36 -20.37
C ALA A 167 9.92 -3.21 -21.20
N MET A 168 10.02 -3.88 -22.36
CA MET A 168 11.16 -3.73 -23.25
C MET A 168 11.25 -2.35 -23.89
N VAL A 169 10.13 -1.77 -24.36
CA VAL A 169 10.16 -0.41 -24.93
C VAL A 169 10.46 0.66 -23.87
N ASP A 170 9.98 0.49 -22.63
CA ASP A 170 10.34 1.36 -21.49
C ASP A 170 11.86 1.32 -21.22
N VAL A 171 12.45 0.11 -21.16
CA VAL A 171 13.90 -0.05 -20.98
C VAL A 171 14.68 0.58 -22.12
N LEU A 172 14.24 0.40 -23.38
CA LEU A 172 14.90 1.00 -24.53
C LEU A 172 14.85 2.54 -24.48
N GLU A 173 13.74 3.13 -24.05
CA GLU A 173 13.61 4.58 -23.87
C GLU A 173 14.55 5.12 -22.78
N TRP A 174 14.52 4.51 -21.59
CA TRP A 174 15.42 4.90 -20.49
C TRP A 174 16.89 4.74 -20.89
N MET A 175 17.23 3.70 -21.66
CA MET A 175 18.58 3.53 -22.22
C MET A 175 18.98 4.67 -23.15
N LEU A 176 18.11 5.06 -24.09
CA LEU A 176 18.39 6.19 -24.98
C LEU A 176 18.58 7.50 -24.20
N GLN A 177 17.77 7.71 -23.15
CA GLN A 177 17.89 8.88 -22.27
C GLN A 177 19.24 8.91 -21.56
N ILE A 178 19.63 7.82 -20.88
CA ILE A 178 20.94 7.68 -20.23
C ILE A 178 22.07 7.99 -21.22
N PHE A 179 22.02 7.42 -22.42
CA PHE A 179 23.07 7.62 -23.41
C PHE A 179 23.18 9.06 -23.91
N VAL A 180 22.05 9.71 -24.21
CA VAL A 180 22.03 11.09 -24.69
C VAL A 180 22.48 12.06 -23.61
N GLU A 181 22.02 11.88 -22.38
CA GLU A 181 22.40 12.75 -21.26
C GLU A 181 23.86 12.60 -20.90
N SER A 182 24.39 11.38 -20.96
CA SER A 182 25.83 11.13 -20.83
C SER A 182 26.63 11.81 -21.96
N VAL A 183 26.19 11.74 -23.22
CA VAL A 183 26.84 12.47 -24.33
C VAL A 183 26.84 13.98 -24.07
N ARG A 184 25.70 14.55 -23.66
CA ARG A 184 25.61 15.98 -23.34
C ARG A 184 26.56 16.34 -22.22
N HIS A 185 26.58 15.60 -21.13
CA HIS A 185 27.47 15.86 -20.00
C HIS A 185 28.95 15.79 -20.43
N LEU A 186 29.35 14.76 -21.16
CA LEU A 186 30.73 14.60 -21.64
C LEU A 186 31.15 15.71 -22.63
N ARG A 187 30.21 16.29 -23.38
CA ARG A 187 30.45 17.42 -24.30
C ARG A 187 30.57 18.77 -23.57
N HIS A 188 29.71 19.03 -22.58
CA HIS A 188 29.63 20.33 -21.90
C HIS A 188 30.66 20.51 -20.79
N CYS A 189 31.37 19.44 -20.39
CA CYS A 189 32.39 19.48 -19.36
C CYS A 189 33.77 19.10 -19.93
N PRO A 190 34.52 20.05 -20.53
CA PRO A 190 35.81 19.75 -21.14
C PRO A 190 36.86 19.30 -20.12
N THR A 191 36.83 19.83 -18.89
CA THR A 191 37.77 19.47 -17.81
C THR A 191 37.20 18.44 -16.83
N ASP A 192 38.08 17.73 -16.12
CA ASP A 192 37.67 16.76 -15.10
C ASP A 192 37.02 17.43 -13.88
N GLY A 193 37.47 18.63 -13.50
CA GLY A 193 36.87 19.39 -12.39
C GLY A 193 35.41 19.80 -12.63
N GLU A 194 35.10 20.29 -13.84
CA GLU A 194 33.72 20.63 -14.23
C GLU A 194 32.85 19.38 -14.35
N ALA A 195 33.40 18.30 -14.93
CA ALA A 195 32.70 17.03 -15.04
C ALA A 195 32.35 16.48 -13.66
N THR A 196 33.25 16.54 -12.68
CA THR A 196 33.01 16.07 -11.31
C THR A 196 31.91 16.85 -10.60
N LYS A 197 31.86 18.18 -10.76
CA LYS A 197 30.82 19.00 -10.13
C LYS A 197 29.43 18.75 -10.71
N ALA A 198 29.32 18.55 -12.03
CA ALA A 198 28.05 18.30 -12.71
C ALA A 198 27.62 16.82 -12.70
N TRP A 199 28.53 15.89 -12.38
CA TRP A 199 28.27 14.44 -12.41
C TRP A 199 27.21 14.00 -11.42
N ARG A 200 27.18 14.58 -10.21
CA ARG A 200 26.28 14.14 -9.14
C ARG A 200 24.80 14.17 -9.54
N GLY A 201 24.38 15.18 -10.31
CA GLY A 201 23.00 15.28 -10.80
C GLY A 201 22.68 14.21 -11.85
N LEU A 202 23.60 13.99 -12.79
CA LEU A 202 23.45 12.94 -13.82
C LEU A 202 23.52 11.54 -13.21
N GLU A 203 24.38 11.31 -12.23
CA GLU A 203 24.54 10.03 -11.55
C GLU A 203 23.27 9.61 -10.81
N LEU A 204 22.59 10.55 -10.13
CA LEU A 204 21.29 10.29 -9.51
C LEU A 204 20.27 9.85 -10.56
N LYS A 205 20.14 10.62 -11.64
CA LYS A 205 19.20 10.31 -12.72
C LYS A 205 19.47 8.95 -13.38
N ILE A 206 20.73 8.66 -13.71
CA ILE A 206 21.12 7.35 -14.25
C ILE A 206 20.78 6.23 -13.25
N ASN A 207 20.97 6.45 -11.95
CA ASN A 207 20.63 5.46 -10.93
C ASN A 207 19.11 5.25 -10.79
N ASP A 208 18.30 6.28 -10.95
CA ASP A 208 16.84 6.21 -10.90
C ASP A 208 16.29 5.44 -12.11
N ASP A 209 16.81 5.74 -13.31
CA ASP A 209 16.48 5.01 -14.53
C ASP A 209 16.87 3.52 -14.40
N LEU A 210 18.07 3.22 -13.90
CA LEU A 210 18.52 1.84 -13.67
C LEU A 210 17.66 1.12 -12.63
N THR A 211 17.21 1.82 -11.58
CA THR A 211 16.30 1.25 -10.57
C THR A 211 14.92 0.98 -11.16
N SER A 212 14.43 1.85 -12.06
CA SER A 212 13.19 1.65 -12.80
C SER A 212 13.29 0.44 -13.75
N MET A 213 14.44 0.25 -14.41
CA MET A 213 14.70 -0.95 -15.22
C MET A 213 14.76 -2.22 -14.35
N GLU A 214 15.41 -2.18 -13.19
CA GLU A 214 15.45 -3.30 -12.23
C GLU A 214 14.04 -3.69 -11.76
N ALA A 215 13.17 -2.70 -11.52
CA ALA A 215 11.77 -2.94 -11.20
C ALA A 215 11.00 -3.60 -12.35
N ALA A 216 11.26 -3.19 -13.61
CA ALA A 216 10.66 -3.81 -14.79
C ALA A 216 11.11 -5.27 -14.98
N VAL A 217 12.40 -5.56 -14.74
CA VAL A 217 12.95 -6.93 -14.72
C VAL A 217 12.27 -7.78 -13.66
N LYS A 218 12.17 -7.26 -12.43
CA LYS A 218 11.54 -7.96 -11.31
C LYS A 218 10.08 -8.27 -11.63
N HIS A 219 9.35 -7.31 -12.18
CA HIS A 219 7.97 -7.48 -12.62
C HIS A 219 7.83 -8.64 -13.63
N LEU A 220 8.68 -8.71 -14.66
CA LEU A 220 8.65 -9.82 -15.62
C LEU A 220 9.09 -11.15 -15.02
N ASN A 221 10.06 -11.16 -14.12
CA ASN A 221 10.47 -12.38 -13.42
C ASN A 221 9.35 -12.91 -12.51
N ASP A 222 8.61 -12.01 -11.88
CA ASP A 222 7.42 -12.29 -11.09
C ASP A 222 6.22 -12.69 -11.96
N ILE A 223 6.21 -12.43 -13.26
CA ILE A 223 5.22 -13.01 -14.18
C ILE A 223 5.62 -14.47 -14.49
N ASN A 224 6.89 -14.71 -14.80
CA ASN A 224 7.36 -16.00 -15.33
C ASN A 224 7.56 -17.09 -14.26
N SER A 225 8.06 -16.74 -13.07
CA SER A 225 8.24 -17.70 -11.96
C SER A 225 6.92 -18.32 -11.48
N TYR A 226 5.80 -17.66 -11.80
CA TYR A 226 4.47 -18.05 -11.38
C TYR A 226 3.75 -18.95 -12.41
N SER A 227 4.20 -18.98 -13.68
CA SER A 227 3.73 -19.94 -14.71
C SER A 227 4.08 -21.38 -14.33
N GLN A 228 5.30 -21.62 -13.81
CA GLN A 228 5.77 -22.97 -13.44
C GLN A 228 5.19 -23.49 -12.11
N ALA A 229 5.05 -22.66 -11.08
CA ALA A 229 4.46 -23.05 -9.79
C ALA A 229 2.93 -23.34 -9.88
N ASN A 230 2.29 -22.93 -10.98
CA ASN A 230 0.86 -23.12 -11.23
C ASN A 230 0.50 -24.57 -11.61
N GLN A 231 1.40 -25.29 -12.29
CA GLN A 231 1.15 -26.69 -12.66
C GLN A 231 1.12 -27.61 -11.43
N GLU A 232 1.95 -27.33 -10.42
CA GLU A 232 2.05 -28.16 -9.21
C GLU A 232 0.87 -27.94 -8.23
N ARG A 233 0.30 -26.72 -8.19
CA ARG A 233 -0.86 -26.40 -7.33
C ARG A 233 -2.20 -26.82 -7.93
N GLN A 234 -2.30 -26.94 -9.26
CA GLN A 234 -3.51 -27.44 -9.94
C GLN A 234 -3.88 -28.87 -9.52
N VAL A 235 -2.90 -29.71 -9.19
CA VAL A 235 -3.13 -31.09 -8.72
C VAL A 235 -3.69 -31.12 -7.30
N LYS A 236 -3.37 -30.12 -6.46
CA LYS A 236 -3.70 -30.11 -5.03
C LYS A 236 -5.08 -29.51 -4.70
N ASN A 237 -5.61 -28.63 -5.55
CA ASN A 237 -6.91 -27.96 -5.30
C ASN A 237 -8.13 -28.73 -5.83
N LEU A 238 -7.92 -29.81 -6.59
CA LEU A 238 -9.01 -30.66 -7.09
C LEU A 238 -9.59 -31.59 -6.01
N SER A 239 -8.97 -31.73 -4.84
CA SER A 239 -9.34 -32.71 -3.80
C SER A 239 -10.23 -32.18 -2.66
N LEU A 240 -10.51 -30.87 -2.56
CA LEU A 240 -11.22 -30.28 -1.40
C LEU A 240 -12.73 -30.01 -1.60
N ARG A 241 -13.35 -30.54 -2.66
CA ARG A 241 -14.76 -30.29 -2.96
C ARG A 241 -15.75 -31.25 -2.28
N HIS A 242 -15.76 -31.43 -0.96
CA HIS A 242 -16.94 -32.06 -0.30
C HIS A 242 -17.13 -31.59 1.15
N ALA A 243 -18.13 -30.71 1.37
CA ALA A 243 -18.89 -30.64 2.62
C ALA A 243 -20.31 -30.10 2.31
N PRO A 244 -21.38 -30.72 2.82
CA PRO A 244 -22.74 -30.25 2.58
C PRO A 244 -23.00 -28.96 3.39
N ILE A 245 -23.42 -27.91 2.69
CA ILE A 245 -23.75 -26.61 3.29
C ILE A 245 -25.25 -26.59 3.60
N ILE A 246 -25.60 -26.47 4.89
CA ILE A 246 -26.96 -26.16 5.34
C ILE A 246 -27.16 -24.64 5.14
N VAL A 247 -28.20 -24.27 4.37
CA VAL A 247 -28.54 -22.88 4.03
C VAL A 247 -29.47 -22.32 5.13
N PRO A 248 -29.08 -21.30 5.90
CA PRO A 248 -29.99 -20.58 6.79
C PRO A 248 -30.87 -19.57 6.03
N ASP A 249 -32.01 -19.18 6.61
CA ASP A 249 -32.88 -18.11 6.10
C ASP A 249 -32.13 -16.77 6.00
N GLU A 250 -32.37 -16.01 4.92
CA GLU A 250 -31.69 -14.73 4.67
C GLU A 250 -32.24 -13.62 5.60
N PRO A 251 -31.42 -13.00 6.48
CA PRO A 251 -31.89 -12.05 7.50
C PRO A 251 -32.09 -10.61 6.99
N ALA A 252 -31.70 -10.33 5.73
CA ALA A 252 -31.69 -8.98 5.16
C ALA A 252 -32.93 -8.70 4.30
N THR A 253 -33.26 -7.42 4.11
CA THR A 253 -34.27 -6.97 3.13
C THR A 253 -33.57 -6.50 1.86
N PHE A 254 -33.93 -7.06 0.70
CA PHE A 254 -33.35 -6.72 -0.61
C PHE A 254 -34.27 -5.78 -1.41
N PRO A 255 -33.73 -4.94 -2.32
CA PRO A 255 -32.33 -4.87 -2.73
C PRO A 255 -31.45 -4.02 -1.81
N ILE A 256 -30.17 -4.39 -1.66
CA ILE A 256 -29.17 -3.62 -0.93
C ILE A 256 -28.24 -2.91 -1.92
N GLN A 257 -28.05 -1.61 -1.76
CA GLN A 257 -27.11 -0.84 -2.57
C GLN A 257 -26.22 0.02 -1.66
N MET A 258 -24.98 -0.44 -1.48
CA MET A 258 -23.94 0.29 -0.76
C MET A 258 -22.99 0.93 -1.76
N LEU A 259 -23.42 2.03 -2.36
CA LEU A 259 -22.60 2.81 -3.30
C LEU A 259 -22.10 4.08 -2.62
N PRO A 260 -20.83 4.46 -2.80
CA PRO A 260 -20.21 5.54 -2.04
C PRO A 260 -20.65 6.93 -2.48
N ARG A 261 -21.32 7.05 -3.64
CA ARG A 261 -21.64 8.34 -4.29
C ARG A 261 -22.85 8.19 -5.20
N ASN A 262 -23.64 9.26 -5.31
CA ASN A 262 -24.77 9.39 -6.24
C ASN A 262 -24.34 9.27 -7.74
N PRO A 263 -25.28 8.94 -8.65
CA PRO A 263 -25.00 8.85 -10.09
C PRO A 263 -24.43 10.17 -10.64
N ASN A 264 -23.47 10.07 -11.56
CA ASN A 264 -22.94 11.24 -12.27
C ASN A 264 -23.86 11.60 -13.46
N PRO A 265 -24.63 12.71 -13.42
CA PRO A 265 -25.54 13.07 -14.51
C PRO A 265 -24.81 13.47 -15.79
N ASN A 266 -23.51 13.79 -15.69
CA ASN A 266 -22.66 14.20 -16.81
C ASN A 266 -21.71 13.07 -17.25
N PHE A 267 -22.00 11.81 -16.93
CA PHE A 267 -21.22 10.69 -17.44
C PHE A 267 -21.20 10.69 -18.97
N TYR A 268 -20.05 10.38 -19.58
CA TYR A 268 -19.85 10.50 -21.02
C TYR A 268 -19.08 9.32 -21.60
N GLY A 269 -19.57 8.80 -22.72
CA GLY A 269 -18.92 7.74 -23.49
C GLY A 269 -18.85 6.41 -22.73
N ARG A 270 -17.80 5.64 -23.02
CA ARG A 270 -17.48 4.34 -22.39
C ARG A 270 -18.51 3.21 -22.61
N GLN A 271 -19.33 3.32 -23.65
CA GLN A 271 -20.37 2.32 -23.91
C GLN A 271 -19.77 0.94 -24.22
N GLU A 272 -18.64 0.89 -24.95
CA GLU A 272 -17.96 -0.35 -25.27
C GLU A 272 -17.42 -1.04 -24.01
N GLU A 273 -16.78 -0.28 -23.12
CA GLU A 273 -16.25 -0.79 -21.87
C GLU A 273 -17.36 -1.25 -20.92
N LEU A 274 -18.46 -0.49 -20.81
CA LEU A 274 -19.65 -0.88 -20.04
C LEU A 274 -20.27 -2.18 -20.57
N GLU A 275 -20.35 -2.33 -21.89
CA GLU A 275 -20.90 -3.51 -22.54
C GLU A 275 -20.04 -4.74 -22.25
N LYS A 276 -18.70 -4.63 -22.30
CA LYS A 276 -17.79 -5.73 -21.94
C LYS A 276 -17.92 -6.14 -20.47
N ILE A 277 -17.97 -5.15 -19.55
CA ILE A 277 -18.20 -5.42 -18.12
C ILE A 277 -19.55 -6.13 -17.95
N HIS A 278 -20.60 -5.67 -18.64
CA HIS A 278 -21.94 -6.25 -18.57
C HIS A 278 -21.97 -7.69 -19.07
N GLN A 279 -21.45 -7.96 -20.28
CA GLN A 279 -21.43 -9.28 -20.89
C GLN A 279 -20.74 -10.33 -20.01
N TYR A 280 -19.71 -9.92 -19.27
CA TYR A 280 -18.95 -10.83 -18.43
C TYR A 280 -19.52 -10.99 -17.01
N LEU A 281 -20.06 -9.92 -16.41
CA LEU A 281 -20.57 -9.94 -15.03
C LEU A 281 -22.06 -10.27 -14.90
N ASP A 282 -22.83 -10.40 -16.01
CA ASP A 282 -24.27 -10.70 -15.96
C ASP A 282 -24.53 -12.02 -15.18
N PRO A 283 -25.32 -11.96 -14.08
CA PRO A 283 -25.70 -13.14 -13.31
C PRO A 283 -26.41 -14.23 -14.11
N ALA A 284 -27.00 -13.90 -15.27
CA ALA A 284 -27.67 -14.87 -16.15
C ALA A 284 -26.70 -15.91 -16.76
N THR A 285 -25.40 -15.60 -16.81
CA THR A 285 -24.36 -16.52 -17.30
C THR A 285 -23.99 -17.53 -16.20
N ASN A 286 -24.74 -18.64 -16.13
CA ASN A 286 -24.71 -19.56 -15.00
C ASN A 286 -23.38 -20.35 -14.87
N SER A 287 -22.47 -19.96 -13.95
CA SER A 287 -21.57 -20.81 -13.14
C SER A 287 -20.30 -20.07 -12.65
N SER A 288 -19.88 -20.36 -11.41
CA SER A 288 -18.68 -19.87 -10.70
C SER A 288 -18.57 -18.35 -10.46
N LEU A 289 -17.68 -17.95 -9.55
CA LEU A 289 -17.34 -16.54 -9.28
C LEU A 289 -16.82 -15.86 -10.57
N ARG A 290 -17.45 -14.76 -10.99
CA ARG A 290 -17.05 -13.99 -12.18
C ARG A 290 -16.32 -12.74 -11.76
N THR A 291 -15.08 -12.58 -12.21
CA THR A 291 -14.24 -11.43 -11.85
C THR A 291 -13.86 -10.61 -13.09
N TYR A 292 -14.20 -9.31 -13.09
CA TYR A 292 -13.78 -8.34 -14.12
C TYR A 292 -12.90 -7.25 -13.52
N SER A 293 -11.83 -6.87 -14.22
CA SER A 293 -10.88 -5.86 -13.73
C SER A 293 -10.72 -4.70 -14.69
N ILE A 294 -10.91 -3.50 -14.19
CA ILE A 294 -10.63 -2.27 -14.91
C ILE A 294 -9.42 -1.58 -14.30
N TYR A 295 -8.39 -1.38 -15.11
CA TYR A 295 -7.14 -0.80 -14.64
C TYR A 295 -6.64 0.26 -15.61
N GLY A 296 -5.71 1.09 -15.17
CA GLY A 296 -5.18 2.18 -16.00
C GLY A 296 -4.77 3.40 -15.19
N ARG A 297 -4.29 4.43 -15.90
CA ARG A 297 -3.73 5.64 -15.29
C ARG A 297 -4.72 6.36 -14.38
N ARG A 298 -4.19 7.13 -13.42
CA ARG A 298 -5.00 7.96 -12.51
C ARG A 298 -5.76 9.02 -13.33
N GLY A 299 -7.00 9.33 -12.93
CA GLY A 299 -7.83 10.35 -13.59
C GLY A 299 -8.53 9.94 -14.89
N VAL A 300 -8.40 8.68 -15.33
CA VAL A 300 -9.03 8.19 -16.56
C VAL A 300 -10.53 7.85 -16.42
N GLY A 301 -11.05 7.79 -15.18
CA GLY A 301 -12.48 7.55 -14.91
C GLY A 301 -12.88 6.11 -14.54
N LYS A 302 -11.95 5.27 -14.04
CA LYS A 302 -12.25 3.88 -13.64
C LYS A 302 -13.34 3.77 -12.56
N THR A 303 -13.21 4.58 -11.51
CA THR A 303 -14.17 4.63 -10.40
C THR A 303 -15.55 5.07 -10.88
N ASP A 304 -15.62 6.11 -11.73
CA ASP A 304 -16.88 6.55 -12.34
C ASP A 304 -17.48 5.48 -13.27
N LEU A 305 -16.66 4.73 -14.00
CA LEU A 305 -17.12 3.61 -14.84
C LEU A 305 -17.75 2.48 -13.99
N ALA A 306 -17.13 2.13 -12.87
CA ALA A 306 -17.69 1.13 -11.94
C ALA A 306 -19.00 1.61 -11.28
N LEU A 307 -19.07 2.89 -10.88
CA LEU A 307 -20.30 3.50 -10.38
C LEU A 307 -21.40 3.51 -11.45
N GLN A 308 -21.07 3.91 -12.67
CA GLN A 308 -22.02 3.94 -13.78
C GLN A 308 -22.58 2.54 -14.06
N TYR A 309 -21.74 1.52 -14.09
CA TYR A 309 -22.17 0.14 -14.25
C TYR A 309 -23.18 -0.27 -13.17
N SER A 310 -22.90 0.08 -11.91
CA SER A 310 -23.74 -0.22 -10.75
C SER A 310 -25.12 0.44 -10.84
N TYR A 311 -25.17 1.72 -11.22
CA TYR A 311 -26.42 2.48 -11.34
C TYR A 311 -27.26 2.12 -12.57
N THR A 312 -26.64 1.58 -13.62
CA THR A 312 -27.35 1.21 -14.86
C THR A 312 -27.94 -0.21 -14.77
N ASN A 313 -27.47 -1.06 -13.86
CA ASN A 313 -27.89 -2.47 -13.73
C ASN A 313 -28.47 -2.88 -12.35
N PRO A 314 -29.21 -2.02 -11.62
CA PRO A 314 -29.61 -2.32 -10.24
C PRO A 314 -30.60 -3.48 -10.12
N SER A 315 -31.43 -3.73 -11.14
CA SER A 315 -32.43 -4.80 -11.12
C SER A 315 -31.86 -6.21 -11.33
N ARG A 316 -30.56 -6.32 -11.63
CA ARG A 316 -29.89 -7.61 -11.91
C ARG A 316 -29.25 -8.23 -10.67
N PHE A 317 -28.97 -7.41 -9.66
CA PHE A 317 -28.33 -7.81 -8.42
C PHE A 317 -29.27 -7.51 -7.26
N ASP A 318 -29.44 -8.49 -6.38
CA ASP A 318 -30.15 -8.33 -5.12
C ASP A 318 -29.30 -7.51 -4.12
N ALA A 319 -27.97 -7.57 -4.24
CA ALA A 319 -27.05 -6.78 -3.42
C ALA A 319 -25.84 -6.25 -4.21
N ILE A 320 -25.53 -4.96 -4.05
CA ILE A 320 -24.33 -4.31 -4.59
C ILE A 320 -23.52 -3.72 -3.44
N PHE A 321 -22.26 -4.13 -3.31
CA PHE A 321 -21.37 -3.72 -2.24
C PHE A 321 -20.13 -3.03 -2.79
N TRP A 322 -19.82 -1.85 -2.25
CA TRP A 322 -18.60 -1.11 -2.57
C TRP A 322 -17.58 -1.22 -1.45
N VAL A 323 -16.36 -1.65 -1.79
CA VAL A 323 -15.25 -1.87 -0.85
C VAL A 323 -14.10 -0.93 -1.18
N ASN A 324 -13.74 -0.05 -0.24
CA ASN A 324 -12.62 0.88 -0.41
C ASN A 324 -11.29 0.22 0.00
N CYS A 325 -10.43 -0.02 -0.99
CA CYS A 325 -9.18 -0.77 -0.81
C CYS A 325 -7.94 0.11 -0.53
N GLU A 326 -8.12 1.40 -0.20
CA GLU A 326 -7.00 2.33 0.00
C GLU A 326 -6.04 1.89 1.10
N THR A 327 -6.62 1.46 2.21
CA THR A 327 -5.89 1.05 3.41
C THR A 327 -6.50 -0.25 3.93
N SER A 328 -5.72 -1.02 4.68
CA SER A 328 -6.25 -2.20 5.37
C SER A 328 -7.45 -1.85 6.27
N LEU A 329 -7.50 -0.64 6.82
CA LEU A 329 -8.60 -0.19 7.65
C LEU A 329 -9.87 0.15 6.85
N SER A 330 -9.77 0.94 5.78
CA SER A 330 -10.95 1.28 4.95
C SER A 330 -11.61 0.04 4.35
N LEU A 331 -10.80 -0.97 4.04
CA LEU A 331 -11.21 -2.27 3.56
C LEU A 331 -11.95 -3.06 4.66
N ARG A 332 -11.38 -3.13 5.88
CA ARG A 332 -12.01 -3.71 7.09
C ARG A 332 -13.35 -3.05 7.41
N GLN A 333 -13.39 -1.72 7.40
CA GLN A 333 -14.60 -0.94 7.66
C GLN A 333 -15.68 -1.25 6.63
N SER A 334 -15.32 -1.35 5.34
CA SER A 334 -16.28 -1.66 4.27
C SER A 334 -16.99 -3.01 4.53
N PHE A 335 -16.26 -4.04 4.97
CA PHE A 335 -16.86 -5.33 5.33
C PHE A 335 -17.71 -5.27 6.61
N THR A 336 -17.36 -4.41 7.56
CA THR A 336 -18.21 -4.15 8.73
C THR A 336 -19.53 -3.50 8.33
N ASP A 337 -19.48 -2.47 7.49
CA ASP A 337 -20.69 -1.81 7.02
C ASP A 337 -21.57 -2.78 6.22
N MET A 338 -20.96 -3.70 5.43
CA MET A 338 -21.69 -4.77 4.75
C MET A 338 -22.41 -5.71 5.72
N ALA A 339 -21.74 -6.15 6.79
CA ALA A 339 -22.32 -7.06 7.79
C ALA A 339 -23.55 -6.44 8.45
N ILE A 340 -23.47 -5.14 8.77
CA ILE A 340 -24.57 -4.36 9.36
C ILE A 340 -25.73 -4.22 8.38
N GLN A 341 -25.47 -3.87 7.12
CA GLN A 341 -26.52 -3.72 6.10
C GLN A 341 -27.20 -5.05 5.74
N LEU A 342 -26.44 -6.15 5.79
CA LEU A 342 -26.97 -7.50 5.65
C LEU A 342 -27.75 -7.99 6.88
N ASN A 343 -27.82 -7.19 7.95
CA ASN A 343 -28.48 -7.53 9.22
C ASN A 343 -28.01 -8.90 9.75
N ILE A 344 -26.71 -9.20 9.62
CA ILE A 344 -26.17 -10.49 10.05
C ILE A 344 -26.22 -10.55 11.59
N PRO A 345 -26.81 -11.60 12.19
CA PRO A 345 -26.83 -11.74 13.64
C PRO A 345 -25.42 -11.71 14.23
N GLY A 346 -25.18 -10.80 15.18
CA GLY A 346 -23.86 -10.59 15.79
C GLY A 346 -22.96 -9.59 15.06
N ALA A 347 -23.41 -9.00 13.94
CA ALA A 347 -22.70 -7.89 13.32
C ALA A 347 -22.74 -6.67 14.25
N ASP A 348 -21.56 -6.14 14.57
CA ASP A 348 -21.40 -4.96 15.42
C ASP A 348 -20.50 -3.94 14.73
N ARG A 349 -20.99 -2.71 14.62
CA ARG A 349 -20.26 -1.60 14.01
C ARG A 349 -19.05 -1.20 14.84
N ASN A 350 -19.13 -1.39 16.15
CA ASN A 350 -18.06 -1.17 17.11
C ASN A 350 -17.32 -2.47 17.49
N GLY A 351 -17.73 -3.60 16.91
CA GLY A 351 -17.07 -4.89 17.12
C GLY A 351 -15.83 -5.04 16.26
N HIS A 352 -15.28 -6.25 16.26
CA HIS A 352 -14.07 -6.55 15.50
C HIS A 352 -14.37 -6.73 14.02
N HIS A 353 -13.74 -5.90 13.19
CA HIS A 353 -13.95 -5.91 11.75
C HIS A 353 -13.72 -7.28 11.10
N GLU A 354 -12.85 -8.10 11.69
CA GLU A 354 -12.51 -9.42 11.19
C GLU A 354 -13.63 -10.45 11.41
N GLU A 355 -14.44 -10.32 12.47
CA GLU A 355 -15.64 -11.14 12.64
C GLU A 355 -16.71 -10.78 11.62
N ASN A 356 -16.96 -9.48 11.45
CA ASN A 356 -17.86 -8.97 10.42
C ASN A 356 -17.39 -9.42 9.02
N GLN A 357 -16.08 -9.40 8.77
CA GLN A 357 -15.48 -9.91 7.54
C GLN A 357 -15.78 -11.40 7.33
N LEU A 358 -15.54 -12.25 8.34
CA LEU A 358 -15.82 -13.69 8.25
C LEU A 358 -17.32 -13.97 8.05
N MET A 359 -18.18 -13.23 8.75
CA MET A 359 -19.64 -13.32 8.62
C MET A 359 -20.09 -12.99 7.19
N VAL A 360 -19.60 -11.88 6.64
CA VAL A 360 -19.87 -11.46 5.26
C VAL A 360 -19.33 -12.48 4.26
N GLN A 361 -18.12 -12.99 4.43
CA GLN A 361 -17.57 -14.01 3.54
C GLN A 361 -18.36 -15.31 3.56
N LYS A 362 -18.79 -15.73 4.75
CA LYS A 362 -19.68 -16.88 4.91
C LYS A 362 -21.00 -16.63 4.18
N TRP A 363 -21.58 -15.45 4.35
CA TRP A 363 -22.81 -15.05 3.63
C TRP A 363 -22.62 -15.10 2.12
N LEU A 364 -21.57 -14.46 1.58
CA LEU A 364 -21.25 -14.45 0.14
C LEU A 364 -21.11 -15.87 -0.45
N LYS A 365 -20.61 -16.82 0.36
CA LYS A 365 -20.40 -18.21 -0.06
C LYS A 365 -21.68 -19.04 -0.12
N VAL A 366 -22.64 -18.79 0.76
CA VAL A 366 -23.82 -19.68 0.95
C VAL A 366 -25.14 -19.09 0.46
N THR A 367 -25.20 -17.77 0.25
CA THR A 367 -26.40 -17.04 -0.15
C THR A 367 -26.93 -17.46 -1.53
N LYS A 368 -28.25 -17.33 -1.73
CA LYS A 368 -28.87 -17.47 -3.06
C LYS A 368 -29.04 -16.13 -3.77
N ALA A 369 -28.93 -15.02 -3.03
CA ALA A 369 -28.98 -13.67 -3.56
C ALA A 369 -27.88 -13.45 -4.62
N LYS A 370 -28.23 -12.78 -5.72
CA LYS A 370 -27.29 -12.37 -6.76
C LYS A 370 -26.57 -11.12 -6.29
N TRP A 371 -25.27 -11.21 -6.05
CA TRP A 371 -24.50 -10.09 -5.52
C TRP A 371 -23.38 -9.63 -6.47
N LEU A 372 -23.06 -8.33 -6.40
CA LEU A 372 -21.92 -7.67 -7.01
C LEU A 372 -21.04 -7.05 -5.92
N LEU A 373 -19.76 -7.41 -5.89
CA LEU A 373 -18.76 -6.85 -4.99
C LEU A 373 -17.75 -6.01 -5.78
N ILE A 374 -17.62 -4.73 -5.45
CA ILE A 374 -16.77 -3.77 -6.16
C ILE A 374 -15.59 -3.40 -5.27
N PHE A 375 -14.39 -3.84 -5.61
CA PHE A 375 -13.15 -3.43 -4.94
C PHE A 375 -12.56 -2.20 -5.66
N ASP A 376 -12.71 -1.02 -5.06
CA ASP A 376 -12.20 0.23 -5.62
C ASP A 376 -10.80 0.57 -5.08
N ASN A 377 -9.93 0.96 -5.99
CA ASN A 377 -8.52 1.29 -5.77
C ASN A 377 -7.70 0.17 -5.10
N ALA A 378 -7.87 -1.06 -5.56
CA ALA A 378 -7.08 -2.18 -5.07
C ALA A 378 -5.64 -2.08 -5.61
N GLU A 379 -4.67 -1.75 -4.75
CA GLU A 379 -3.31 -1.43 -5.19
C GLU A 379 -2.31 -2.59 -5.13
N ARG A 380 -2.66 -3.72 -4.50
CA ARG A 380 -1.81 -4.92 -4.39
C ARG A 380 -2.69 -6.17 -4.25
N GLU A 381 -2.25 -7.33 -4.71
CA GLU A 381 -3.00 -8.58 -4.51
C GLU A 381 -3.14 -8.95 -3.04
N SER A 382 -2.08 -8.78 -2.25
CA SER A 382 -2.00 -9.26 -0.87
C SER A 382 -3.10 -8.69 0.03
N ILE A 383 -3.61 -7.49 -0.25
CA ILE A 383 -4.66 -6.85 0.55
C ILE A 383 -6.02 -7.52 0.37
N LEU A 384 -6.29 -8.16 -0.77
CA LEU A 384 -7.59 -8.79 -1.04
C LEU A 384 -7.64 -10.26 -0.63
N ARG A 385 -6.50 -10.90 -0.35
CA ARG A 385 -6.44 -12.35 -0.02
C ARG A 385 -7.37 -12.74 1.10
N GLY A 386 -7.35 -11.96 2.19
CA GLY A 386 -8.22 -12.20 3.35
C GLY A 386 -9.69 -11.94 3.08
N TYR A 387 -10.04 -11.17 2.04
CA TYR A 387 -11.39 -10.65 1.77
C TYR A 387 -12.06 -11.33 0.57
N TRP A 388 -11.32 -12.16 -0.15
CA TRP A 388 -11.80 -12.83 -1.34
C TRP A 388 -12.77 -13.99 -1.00
N PRO A 389 -13.99 -14.02 -1.58
CA PRO A 389 -14.98 -15.04 -1.25
C PRO A 389 -14.71 -16.35 -2.01
N LEU A 390 -13.71 -17.13 -1.55
CA LEU A 390 -13.32 -18.40 -2.17
C LEU A 390 -14.47 -19.43 -2.17
N GLY A 391 -14.77 -19.95 -3.36
CA GLY A 391 -15.83 -20.95 -3.57
C GLY A 391 -17.25 -20.39 -3.60
N ALA A 392 -17.41 -19.06 -3.63
CA ALA A 392 -18.70 -18.40 -3.77
C ALA A 392 -19.19 -18.34 -5.23
N SER A 393 -20.46 -17.97 -5.40
CA SER A 393 -21.08 -17.71 -6.71
C SER A 393 -21.61 -16.28 -6.72
N GLY A 394 -21.01 -15.41 -7.54
CA GLY A 394 -21.34 -13.99 -7.60
C GLY A 394 -20.51 -13.25 -8.64
N ALA A 395 -20.56 -11.92 -8.61
CA ALA A 395 -19.80 -11.06 -9.51
C ALA A 395 -18.84 -10.14 -8.73
N ILE A 396 -17.62 -9.97 -9.22
CA ILE A 396 -16.61 -9.07 -8.66
C ILE A 396 -16.15 -8.10 -9.75
N LEU A 397 -16.16 -6.80 -9.45
CA LEU A 397 -15.55 -5.75 -10.27
C LEU A 397 -14.41 -5.09 -9.51
N ILE A 398 -13.25 -4.93 -10.14
CA ILE A 398 -12.07 -4.35 -9.49
C ILE A 398 -11.58 -3.13 -10.23
N THR A 399 -11.30 -2.04 -9.52
CA THR A 399 -10.58 -0.88 -10.06
C THR A 399 -9.15 -0.83 -9.51
N SER A 400 -8.16 -0.60 -10.37
CA SER A 400 -6.74 -0.51 -9.96
C SER A 400 -5.92 0.44 -10.82
N ARG A 401 -4.81 0.97 -10.28
CA ARG A 401 -3.82 1.77 -11.04
C ARG A 401 -2.94 0.93 -11.96
N LYS A 402 -2.69 -0.34 -11.60
CA LYS A 402 -1.90 -1.30 -12.38
C LYS A 402 -2.72 -2.55 -12.65
N TYR A 403 -2.32 -3.33 -13.64
CA TYR A 403 -2.85 -4.67 -13.76
C TYR A 403 -2.36 -5.52 -12.58
N TYR A 404 -3.28 -6.21 -11.92
CA TYR A 404 -2.96 -7.22 -10.92
C TYR A 404 -3.88 -8.41 -11.17
N ASN A 405 -3.32 -9.61 -11.20
CA ASN A 405 -4.12 -10.83 -11.23
C ASN A 405 -4.44 -11.29 -9.80
N PHE A 406 -5.24 -10.52 -9.09
CA PHE A 406 -5.72 -10.87 -7.75
C PHE A 406 -6.26 -12.32 -7.72
N MET A 407 -5.65 -13.18 -6.91
CA MET A 407 -6.11 -14.54 -6.60
C MET A 407 -6.02 -15.57 -7.75
N ASN A 408 -5.36 -15.26 -8.87
CA ASN A 408 -5.03 -16.22 -9.94
C ASN A 408 -6.24 -17.02 -10.50
N ASP A 409 -7.39 -16.36 -10.66
CA ASP A 409 -8.62 -16.98 -11.19
C ASP A 409 -8.54 -17.17 -12.72
N ALA A 410 -8.55 -18.43 -13.17
CA ALA A 410 -8.42 -18.81 -14.58
C ALA A 410 -9.55 -18.30 -15.49
N LYS A 411 -10.69 -17.87 -14.93
CA LYS A 411 -11.79 -17.31 -15.73
C LYS A 411 -11.73 -15.79 -15.88
N ARG A 412 -10.95 -15.09 -15.04
CA ARG A 412 -10.94 -13.62 -14.95
C ARG A 412 -10.76 -12.94 -16.30
N GLN A 413 -11.51 -11.85 -16.50
CA GLN A 413 -11.35 -10.92 -17.60
C GLN A 413 -10.99 -9.52 -17.08
N GLY A 414 -10.47 -8.67 -17.95
CA GLY A 414 -10.20 -7.29 -17.60
C GLY A 414 -9.64 -6.49 -18.75
N ASP A 415 -9.79 -5.17 -18.66
CA ASP A 415 -9.36 -4.23 -19.69
C ASP A 415 -8.66 -3.02 -19.09
N THR A 416 -7.70 -2.49 -19.85
CA THR A 416 -7.12 -1.19 -19.57
C THR A 416 -8.08 -0.08 -20.03
N ILE A 417 -8.49 0.79 -19.12
CA ILE A 417 -9.24 2.00 -19.46
C ILE A 417 -8.27 3.01 -20.07
N LYS A 418 -8.42 3.21 -21.39
CA LYS A 418 -7.61 4.12 -22.19
C LYS A 418 -8.02 5.57 -21.96
N PRO A 419 -7.11 6.56 -22.06
CA PRO A 419 -7.50 7.96 -22.17
C PRO A 419 -8.46 8.19 -23.36
N PHE A 420 -9.26 9.25 -23.29
CA PHE A 420 -10.17 9.60 -24.36
C PHE A 420 -9.41 9.97 -25.64
N THR A 421 -9.92 9.51 -26.78
CA THR A 421 -9.48 9.96 -28.10
C THR A 421 -9.75 11.45 -28.30
N GLU A 422 -9.19 12.06 -29.34
CA GLU A 422 -9.44 13.48 -29.66
C GLU A 422 -10.95 13.77 -29.83
N LYS A 423 -11.67 12.91 -30.56
CA LYS A 423 -13.11 13.03 -30.79
C LYS A 423 -13.90 12.91 -29.48
N GLN A 424 -13.55 11.94 -28.63
CA GLN A 424 -14.21 11.78 -27.34
C GLN A 424 -13.92 12.95 -26.40
N SER A 425 -12.67 13.43 -26.38
CA SER A 425 -12.24 14.55 -25.57
C SER A 425 -12.98 15.84 -25.95
N TRP A 426 -13.15 16.09 -27.26
CA TRP A 426 -13.95 17.20 -27.76
C TRP A 426 -15.42 17.10 -27.32
N GLY A 427 -16.04 15.94 -27.51
CA GLY A 427 -17.44 15.74 -27.14
C GLY A 427 -17.68 15.86 -25.63
N LEU A 428 -16.76 15.36 -24.80
CA LEU A 428 -16.80 15.55 -23.35
C LEU A 428 -16.70 17.04 -22.99
N LEU A 429 -15.76 17.78 -23.57
CA LEU A 429 -15.62 19.21 -23.32
C LEU A 429 -16.92 19.95 -23.65
N MET A 430 -17.49 19.73 -24.84
CA MET A 430 -18.74 20.37 -25.25
C MET A 430 -19.91 20.02 -24.32
N GLN A 431 -20.02 18.76 -23.89
CA GLN A 431 -21.04 18.36 -22.91
C GLN A 431 -20.91 19.11 -21.58
N LEU A 432 -19.69 19.27 -21.08
CA LEU A 432 -19.44 19.94 -19.81
C LEU A 432 -19.59 21.46 -19.87
N LEU A 433 -19.32 22.07 -21.02
CA LEU A 433 -19.55 23.50 -21.29
C LEU A 433 -21.04 23.85 -21.37
N GLY A 434 -21.89 22.89 -21.77
CA GLY A 434 -23.35 23.01 -21.73
C GLY A 434 -24.01 23.28 -23.09
N PRO A 435 -25.35 23.45 -23.11
CA PRO A 435 -26.16 23.42 -24.33
C PRO A 435 -25.78 24.49 -25.37
N ASP A 436 -25.41 25.69 -24.92
CA ASP A 436 -25.06 26.80 -25.81
C ASP A 436 -23.81 26.48 -26.64
N TRP A 437 -22.79 25.90 -26.01
CA TRP A 437 -21.57 25.45 -26.68
C TRP A 437 -21.84 24.27 -27.62
N GLN A 438 -22.72 23.35 -27.24
CA GLN A 438 -23.13 22.26 -28.12
C GLN A 438 -23.88 22.75 -29.36
N ASP A 439 -24.72 23.78 -29.22
CA ASP A 439 -25.43 24.39 -30.35
C ASP A 439 -24.45 25.12 -31.29
N MET A 440 -23.48 25.85 -30.73
CA MET A 440 -22.40 26.47 -31.51
C MET A 440 -21.56 25.44 -32.28
N ASP A 441 -21.21 24.31 -31.65
CA ASP A 441 -20.48 23.21 -32.28
C ASP A 441 -21.29 22.60 -33.43
N LYS A 442 -22.57 22.28 -33.20
CA LYS A 442 -23.48 21.74 -34.24
C LYS A 442 -23.64 22.68 -35.44
N LYS A 443 -23.68 23.99 -35.20
CA LYS A 443 -23.77 25.02 -36.25
C LYS A 443 -22.41 25.29 -36.93
N GLY A 444 -21.33 24.66 -36.47
CA GLY A 444 -19.98 24.88 -36.98
C GLY A 444 -19.50 26.32 -36.76
N LEU A 445 -19.90 26.92 -35.64
CA LEU A 445 -19.54 28.30 -35.26
C LEU A 445 -18.24 28.35 -34.43
N ILE A 446 -17.82 27.23 -33.83
CA ILE A 446 -16.52 27.10 -33.16
C ILE A 446 -15.45 26.87 -34.24
N LYS A 447 -14.82 27.95 -34.71
CA LYS A 447 -13.83 27.93 -35.80
C LYS A 447 -12.61 28.80 -35.47
N GLY A 448 -11.55 28.60 -36.24
CA GLY A 448 -10.36 29.45 -36.19
C GLY A 448 -9.61 29.29 -34.88
N THR A 449 -9.41 30.39 -34.14
CA THR A 449 -8.61 30.43 -32.92
C THR A 449 -9.20 29.58 -31.79
N GLU A 450 -10.52 29.56 -31.64
CA GLU A 450 -11.21 28.79 -30.58
C GLU A 450 -11.04 27.28 -30.78
N GLU A 451 -11.26 26.80 -32.01
CA GLU A 451 -11.11 25.39 -32.35
C GLU A 451 -9.65 24.92 -32.19
N ALA A 452 -8.70 25.73 -32.66
CA ALA A 452 -7.27 25.44 -32.53
C ALA A 452 -6.82 25.41 -31.06
N ALA A 453 -7.26 26.35 -30.24
CA ALA A 453 -6.98 26.40 -28.81
C ALA A 453 -7.55 25.18 -28.08
N ALA A 454 -8.83 24.86 -28.32
CA ALA A 454 -9.49 23.70 -27.72
C ALA A 454 -8.79 22.38 -28.07
N LYS A 455 -8.46 22.15 -29.35
CA LYS A 455 -7.75 20.93 -29.77
C LYS A 455 -6.36 20.81 -29.14
N THR A 456 -5.61 21.90 -29.10
CA THR A 456 -4.26 21.90 -28.52
C THR A 456 -4.29 21.69 -27.01
N LEU A 457 -5.23 22.34 -26.31
CA LEU A 457 -5.48 22.11 -24.90
C LEU A 457 -5.81 20.65 -24.61
N LEU A 458 -6.77 20.06 -25.32
CA LEU A 458 -7.17 18.66 -25.11
C LEU A 458 -6.00 17.68 -25.35
N LYS A 459 -5.13 17.98 -26.32
CA LYS A 459 -3.88 17.25 -26.55
C LYS A 459 -2.90 17.38 -25.38
N ASP A 460 -2.71 18.59 -24.85
CA ASP A 460 -1.88 18.84 -23.67
C ASP A 460 -2.39 18.10 -22.41
N LEU A 461 -3.70 17.91 -22.29
CA LEU A 461 -4.35 17.18 -21.18
C LEU A 461 -4.33 15.65 -21.34
N GLY A 462 -3.84 15.14 -22.48
CA GLY A 462 -3.65 13.71 -22.71
C GLY A 462 -4.94 12.87 -22.67
N GLY A 463 -6.10 13.47 -22.96
CA GLY A 463 -7.39 12.77 -22.98
C GLY A 463 -7.88 12.29 -21.60
N LEU A 464 -7.38 12.85 -20.50
CA LEU A 464 -7.81 12.47 -19.15
C LEU A 464 -9.17 13.11 -18.81
N ALA A 465 -10.16 12.29 -18.46
CA ALA A 465 -11.52 12.73 -18.17
C ALA A 465 -11.57 13.85 -17.11
N LEU A 466 -10.84 13.65 -16.01
CA LEU A 466 -10.77 14.62 -14.92
C LEU A 466 -10.14 15.97 -15.34
N ALA A 467 -9.14 15.92 -16.23
CA ALA A 467 -8.45 17.10 -16.74
C ALA A 467 -9.38 17.95 -17.60
N ILE A 468 -10.13 17.28 -18.48
CA ILE A 468 -11.10 17.91 -19.36
C ILE A 468 -12.23 18.53 -18.54
N GLN A 469 -12.64 17.88 -17.46
CA GLN A 469 -13.60 18.43 -16.51
C GLN A 469 -13.12 19.73 -15.87
N GLN A 470 -11.87 19.77 -15.43
CA GLN A 470 -11.32 20.98 -14.86
C GLN A 470 -11.18 22.10 -15.88
N ALA A 471 -10.72 21.78 -17.10
CA ALA A 471 -10.66 22.73 -18.19
C ALA A 471 -12.03 23.33 -18.52
N ALA A 472 -13.08 22.51 -18.57
CA ALA A 472 -14.44 22.98 -18.81
C ALA A 472 -14.93 23.94 -17.72
N GLU A 473 -14.62 23.66 -16.45
CA GLU A 473 -14.97 24.54 -15.32
C GLU A 473 -14.28 25.91 -15.44
N LEU A 474 -13.01 25.93 -15.85
CA LEU A 474 -12.27 27.17 -16.08
C LEU A 474 -12.85 28.00 -17.24
N VAL A 475 -13.21 27.37 -18.36
CA VAL A 475 -13.86 28.06 -19.49
C VAL A 475 -15.22 28.64 -19.07
N ARG A 476 -15.97 27.93 -18.22
CA ARG A 476 -17.26 28.39 -17.71
C ARG A 476 -17.16 29.50 -16.68
N ASN A 477 -15.96 29.83 -16.21
CA ASN A 477 -15.72 30.87 -15.24
C ASN A 477 -14.92 32.03 -15.88
N PRO A 478 -15.62 33.05 -16.43
CA PRO A 478 -14.98 34.14 -17.17
C PRO A 478 -13.97 34.94 -16.35
N ASN A 479 -14.11 34.93 -15.03
CA ASN A 479 -13.21 35.63 -14.12
C ASN A 479 -11.84 34.94 -13.97
N ILE A 480 -11.73 33.68 -14.38
CA ILE A 480 -10.50 32.87 -14.28
C ILE A 480 -9.99 32.51 -15.68
N GLY A 481 -10.83 31.88 -16.50
CA GLY A 481 -10.47 31.44 -17.85
C GLY A 481 -10.61 32.52 -18.92
N GLY A 482 -11.18 33.68 -18.60
CA GLY A 482 -11.55 34.67 -19.61
C GLY A 482 -12.79 34.27 -20.41
N LEU A 483 -13.16 35.09 -21.39
CA LEU A 483 -14.45 35.01 -22.08
C LEU A 483 -14.54 33.90 -23.14
N THR A 484 -13.42 33.27 -23.52
CA THR A 484 -13.35 32.29 -24.60
C THR A 484 -12.36 31.15 -24.30
N ILE A 485 -12.41 30.05 -25.05
CA ILE A 485 -11.47 28.92 -24.89
C ILE A 485 -10.05 29.37 -25.26
N ALA A 486 -9.89 30.22 -26.28
CA ALA A 486 -8.58 30.75 -26.65
C ALA A 486 -7.96 31.61 -25.52
N SER A 487 -8.75 32.50 -24.92
CA SER A 487 -8.29 33.29 -23.77
C SER A 487 -7.86 32.40 -22.60
N MET A 488 -8.63 31.35 -22.31
CA MET A 488 -8.30 30.42 -21.22
C MET A 488 -7.02 29.64 -21.53
N TYR A 489 -6.86 29.19 -22.78
CA TYR A 489 -5.68 28.48 -23.22
C TYR A 489 -4.41 29.35 -23.19
N ASP A 490 -4.52 30.65 -23.50
CA ASP A 490 -3.41 31.58 -23.36
C ASP A 490 -2.96 31.74 -21.91
N SER A 491 -3.90 31.91 -20.98
CA SER A 491 -3.61 31.90 -19.54
C SER A 491 -3.00 30.57 -19.09
N PHE A 492 -3.52 29.44 -19.58
CA PHE A 492 -2.99 28.11 -19.29
C PHE A 492 -1.53 27.94 -19.75
N LYS A 493 -1.19 28.39 -20.97
CA LYS A 493 0.19 28.34 -21.48
C LYS A 493 1.14 29.17 -20.62
N GLU A 494 0.70 30.33 -20.16
CA GLU A 494 1.53 31.20 -19.33
C GLU A 494 1.79 30.57 -17.95
N HIS A 495 0.75 30.04 -17.30
CA HIS A 495 0.90 29.32 -16.03
C HIS A 495 1.73 28.03 -16.17
N LYS A 496 1.60 27.31 -17.29
CA LYS A 496 2.45 26.15 -17.61
C LYS A 496 3.93 26.54 -17.71
N LYS A 497 4.27 27.75 -18.12
CA LYS A 497 5.67 28.23 -18.14
C LYS A 497 6.16 28.69 -16.77
N THR A 498 5.27 29.28 -15.98
CA THR A 498 5.61 29.95 -14.70
C THR A 498 5.38 29.08 -13.46
N LEU A 499 4.86 27.86 -13.63
CA LEU A 499 4.59 26.90 -12.57
C LEU A 499 5.83 26.66 -11.69
N PRO A 500 5.79 27.00 -10.38
CA PRO A 500 6.92 26.83 -9.48
C PRO A 500 7.32 25.35 -9.36
N PRO A 501 8.60 25.02 -9.14
CA PRO A 501 9.05 23.63 -9.05
C PRO A 501 8.35 22.90 -7.91
N ARG A 502 7.97 21.64 -8.15
CA ARG A 502 7.33 20.80 -7.13
C ARG A 502 8.37 20.34 -6.11
N GLN A 503 7.94 20.17 -4.88
CA GLN A 503 8.84 19.73 -3.80
C GLN A 503 9.12 18.22 -3.82
N ALA A 504 8.36 17.43 -4.60
CA ALA A 504 8.54 16.00 -4.74
C ALA A 504 8.35 15.54 -6.21
N GLY A 505 9.39 14.90 -6.76
CA GLY A 505 9.40 14.21 -8.07
C GLY A 505 9.49 15.11 -9.31
N GLU A 506 10.04 14.58 -10.40
CA GLU A 506 10.09 15.26 -11.71
C GLU A 506 8.73 15.23 -12.45
N ARG A 507 8.54 16.21 -13.34
CA ARG A 507 7.31 16.41 -14.13
C ARG A 507 7.32 15.54 -15.40
N THR A 508 6.30 14.69 -15.57
CA THR A 508 5.90 14.32 -16.94
C THR A 508 5.15 15.50 -17.58
N SER A 509 5.18 15.60 -18.91
CA SER A 509 4.50 16.69 -19.64
C SER A 509 3.01 16.81 -19.34
N ILE A 510 2.33 15.67 -19.14
CA ILE A 510 0.91 15.59 -18.79
C ILE A 510 0.67 16.03 -17.35
N VAL A 511 1.48 15.56 -16.39
CA VAL A 511 1.35 16.00 -14.98
C VAL A 511 1.54 17.51 -14.90
N HIS A 512 2.52 18.06 -15.61
CA HIS A 512 2.75 19.50 -15.68
C HIS A 512 1.55 20.29 -16.23
N ALA A 513 0.88 19.76 -17.27
CA ALA A 513 -0.33 20.36 -17.81
C ALA A 513 -1.48 20.34 -16.79
N LEU A 514 -1.72 19.22 -16.12
CA LEU A 514 -2.75 19.13 -15.07
C LEU A 514 -2.51 20.13 -13.95
N ASP A 515 -1.28 20.18 -13.46
CA ASP A 515 -0.83 21.09 -12.42
C ASP A 515 -1.12 22.55 -12.78
N SER A 516 -0.99 22.91 -14.06
CA SER A 516 -1.23 24.27 -14.56
C SER A 516 -2.71 24.65 -14.47
N LEU A 517 -3.62 23.72 -14.83
CA LEU A 517 -5.08 23.94 -14.70
C LEU A 517 -5.48 24.14 -13.24
N TRP A 518 -4.94 23.31 -12.35
CA TRP A 518 -5.21 23.39 -10.92
C TRP A 518 -4.68 24.70 -10.34
N TYR A 519 -3.45 25.07 -10.69
CA TYR A 519 -2.83 26.31 -10.24
C TYR A 519 -3.63 27.55 -10.65
N MET A 520 -4.17 27.59 -11.88
CA MET A 520 -5.10 28.64 -12.32
C MET A 520 -6.36 28.73 -11.45
N THR A 521 -6.83 27.62 -10.90
CA THR A 521 -7.98 27.63 -9.97
C THR A 521 -7.55 28.12 -8.59
N PHE A 522 -6.39 27.66 -8.11
CA PHE A 522 -5.89 27.95 -6.77
C PHE A 522 -5.53 29.43 -6.57
N THR A 523 -5.00 30.10 -7.59
CA THR A 523 -4.66 31.54 -7.52
C THR A 523 -5.87 32.45 -7.38
N HIS A 524 -7.08 31.95 -7.65
CA HIS A 524 -8.34 32.69 -7.53
C HIS A 524 -9.16 32.31 -6.30
N LEU A 525 -8.69 31.37 -5.48
CA LEU A 525 -9.33 31.04 -4.21
C LEU A 525 -9.16 32.19 -3.21
N SER A 526 -10.17 32.38 -2.35
CA SER A 526 -9.99 33.19 -1.16
C SER A 526 -8.86 32.63 -0.30
N ARG A 527 -8.23 33.49 0.51
CA ARG A 527 -7.14 33.06 1.41
C ARG A 527 -7.57 31.90 2.32
N ASN A 528 -8.78 31.93 2.85
CA ASN A 528 -9.31 30.88 3.71
C ASN A 528 -9.53 29.57 2.93
N ALA A 529 -10.05 29.64 1.70
CA ALA A 529 -10.26 28.47 0.86
C ALA A 529 -8.94 27.82 0.46
N HIS A 530 -7.94 28.63 0.13
CA HIS A 530 -6.59 28.16 -0.13
C HIS A 530 -5.98 27.50 1.12
N ASP A 531 -6.01 28.17 2.28
CA ASP A 531 -5.47 27.64 3.55
C ASP A 531 -6.17 26.31 3.95
N LEU A 532 -7.50 26.22 3.80
CA LEU A 532 -8.26 24.99 4.07
C LEU A 532 -7.88 23.86 3.11
N LEU A 533 -7.80 24.14 1.81
CA LEU A 533 -7.47 23.14 0.81
C LEU A 533 -6.04 22.62 0.97
N SER A 534 -5.09 23.49 1.34
CA SER A 534 -3.71 23.10 1.68
C SER A 534 -3.69 22.13 2.86
N VAL A 535 -4.46 22.37 3.92
CA VAL A 535 -4.56 21.42 5.05
C VAL A 535 -5.24 20.11 4.62
N LEU A 536 -6.35 20.19 3.87
CA LEU A 536 -7.03 19.01 3.35
C LEU A 536 -6.14 18.15 2.45
N SER A 537 -5.14 18.74 1.78
CA SER A 537 -4.18 18.00 0.96
C SER A 537 -3.20 17.11 1.73
N LEU A 538 -3.10 17.29 3.06
CA LEU A 538 -2.16 16.59 3.93
C LEU A 538 -2.82 15.48 4.76
N VAL A 539 -4.14 15.35 4.70
CA VAL A 539 -4.90 14.30 5.39
C VAL A 539 -5.48 13.30 4.38
N SER A 540 -5.94 12.13 4.86
CA SER A 540 -6.61 11.13 4.00
C SER A 540 -7.71 11.78 3.14
N PRO A 541 -7.79 11.47 1.81
CA PRO A 541 -8.75 12.07 0.87
C PRO A 541 -10.21 11.74 1.17
N ASP A 542 -10.44 10.64 1.88
CA ASP A 542 -11.75 10.08 2.21
C ASP A 542 -11.97 10.15 3.72
N GLY A 543 -13.25 10.27 4.15
CA GLY A 543 -13.65 10.22 5.55
C GLY A 543 -13.31 11.46 6.37
N ILE A 544 -13.13 12.64 5.75
CA ILE A 544 -12.77 13.86 6.46
C ILE A 544 -14.02 14.44 7.12
N LEU A 545 -14.19 14.21 8.42
CA LEU A 545 -15.28 14.79 9.19
C LEU A 545 -15.09 16.30 9.38
N ILE A 546 -16.15 17.09 9.20
CA ILE A 546 -16.15 18.54 9.52
C ILE A 546 -15.75 18.77 10.98
N ASP A 547 -16.06 17.81 11.86
CA ASP A 547 -15.69 17.78 13.27
C ASP A 547 -14.16 17.87 13.52
N LEU A 548 -13.33 17.48 12.54
CA LEU A 548 -11.88 17.69 12.61
C LEU A 548 -11.51 19.17 12.72
N PHE A 549 -12.35 20.07 12.18
CA PHE A 549 -12.18 21.53 12.24
C PHE A 549 -12.96 22.17 13.39
N LEU A 550 -13.57 21.36 14.27
CA LEU A 550 -14.27 21.80 15.49
C LEU A 550 -13.60 21.21 16.76
N PRO A 551 -12.28 21.37 16.93
CA PRO A 551 -11.58 20.78 18.07
C PRO A 551 -12.05 21.37 19.41
N LYS A 552 -12.09 20.52 20.45
CA LYS A 552 -12.33 20.97 21.83
C LYS A 552 -11.31 22.03 22.25
N ASN A 553 -10.02 21.80 21.95
CA ASN A 553 -8.97 22.80 22.13
C ASN A 553 -8.85 23.72 20.91
N GLN A 554 -9.43 24.91 21.00
CA GLN A 554 -9.41 25.92 19.93
C GLN A 554 -7.99 26.41 19.55
N ARG A 555 -6.95 26.15 20.36
CA ARG A 555 -5.55 26.44 19.98
C ARG A 555 -5.04 25.54 18.84
N ALA A 556 -5.69 24.40 18.58
CA ALA A 556 -5.38 23.58 17.41
C ALA A 556 -5.66 24.30 16.08
N LEU A 557 -6.45 25.38 16.09
CA LEU A 557 -6.79 26.22 14.94
C LEU A 557 -5.91 27.48 14.82
N ASP A 558 -4.87 27.63 15.65
CA ASP A 558 -3.97 28.79 15.55
C ASP A 558 -3.23 28.83 14.21
N GLY A 559 -2.90 30.03 13.74
CA GLY A 559 -2.19 30.23 12.47
C GLY A 559 -3.12 30.18 11.25
N LYS A 560 -2.89 29.24 10.33
CA LYS A 560 -3.56 29.18 9.01
C LYS A 560 -5.06 28.93 9.09
N LEU A 561 -5.54 28.33 10.18
CA LEU A 561 -6.96 27.96 10.36
C LEU A 561 -7.69 28.85 11.37
N GLN A 562 -7.15 30.03 11.69
CA GLN A 562 -7.73 30.90 12.71
C GLN A 562 -9.19 31.31 12.41
N PHE A 563 -9.56 31.38 11.13
CA PHE A 563 -10.92 31.68 10.67
C PHE A 563 -11.93 30.57 11.00
N CYS A 564 -11.47 29.36 11.34
CA CYS A 564 -12.32 28.25 11.77
C CYS A 564 -12.71 28.34 13.26
N LYS A 565 -12.12 29.27 14.03
CA LYS A 565 -12.43 29.40 15.46
C LYS A 565 -13.87 29.82 15.69
N GLN A 566 -14.46 29.30 16.75
CA GLN A 566 -15.79 29.75 17.20
C GLN A 566 -15.69 31.14 17.84
N HIS A 567 -16.69 31.99 17.56
CA HIS A 567 -16.76 33.33 18.16
C HIS A 567 -17.00 33.24 19.68
N PRO A 568 -16.38 34.11 20.51
CA PRO A 568 -16.54 34.09 21.96
C PRO A 568 -18.00 34.17 22.43
N ASN A 569 -18.86 34.87 21.69
CA ASN A 569 -20.28 35.04 22.02
C ASN A 569 -21.12 33.76 21.82
N HIS A 570 -20.56 32.70 21.23
CA HIS A 570 -21.20 31.40 21.06
C HIS A 570 -20.65 30.33 22.02
N VAL A 571 -19.69 30.69 22.88
CA VAL A 571 -19.14 29.84 23.93
C VAL A 571 -19.75 30.34 25.25
N ASP A 572 -20.83 29.69 25.69
CA ASP A 572 -21.44 30.00 26.98
C ASP A 572 -20.41 29.79 28.12
N PRO A 573 -20.06 30.82 28.90
CA PRO A 573 -19.06 30.72 29.97
C PRO A 573 -19.52 29.84 31.15
N GLU A 574 -20.83 29.65 31.34
CA GLU A 574 -21.40 28.87 32.45
C GLU A 574 -21.78 27.44 32.05
N SER A 575 -21.93 27.18 30.76
CA SER A 575 -21.96 25.83 30.23
C SER A 575 -20.56 25.24 30.30
N GLN A 576 -20.36 24.16 31.06
CA GLN A 576 -19.29 23.21 30.75
C GLN A 576 -19.55 22.65 29.35
N ALA A 577 -19.12 23.38 28.32
CA ALA A 577 -19.55 23.25 26.93
C ALA A 577 -19.24 21.85 26.39
N THR A 578 -20.24 20.98 26.43
CA THR A 578 -20.14 19.58 25.98
C THR A 578 -21.05 19.26 24.80
N LEU A 579 -21.96 20.15 24.38
CA LEU A 579 -22.89 19.84 23.27
C LEU A 579 -23.08 20.95 22.22
N SER A 580 -23.15 22.24 22.57
CA SER A 580 -23.41 23.30 21.57
C SER A 580 -22.20 23.61 20.65
N SER A 581 -20.98 23.44 21.15
CA SER A 581 -19.72 23.64 20.41
C SER A 581 -19.45 22.58 19.35
N VAL A 582 -20.11 21.41 19.41
CA VAL A 582 -19.92 20.30 18.47
C VAL A 582 -20.87 20.39 17.27
N ILE A 583 -21.99 21.10 17.41
CA ILE A 583 -23.09 21.01 16.43
C ILE A 583 -22.97 22.05 15.31
N THR A 584 -22.60 23.29 15.61
CA THR A 584 -22.71 24.41 14.64
C THR A 584 -21.38 24.73 13.95
N VAL A 585 -21.35 24.60 12.62
CA VAL A 585 -20.21 24.98 11.78
C VAL A 585 -20.06 26.51 11.74
N PRO A 586 -18.88 27.08 12.04
CA PRO A 586 -18.64 28.52 11.95
C PRO A 586 -18.97 29.10 10.57
N PRO A 587 -19.60 30.30 10.46
CA PRO A 587 -20.02 30.86 9.18
C PRO A 587 -18.89 31.02 8.16
N LEU A 588 -17.69 31.41 8.62
CA LEU A 588 -16.53 31.54 7.73
C LEU A 588 -16.04 30.18 7.23
N LEU A 589 -16.05 29.14 8.07
CA LEU A 589 -15.71 27.79 7.64
C LEU A 589 -16.74 27.26 6.62
N GLN A 590 -18.03 27.46 6.89
CA GLN A 590 -19.10 27.05 5.98
C GLN A 590 -18.99 27.75 4.61
N ALA A 591 -18.80 29.07 4.59
CA ALA A 591 -18.59 29.82 3.35
C ALA A 591 -17.33 29.35 2.58
N THR A 592 -16.27 28.99 3.30
CA THR A 592 -15.03 28.46 2.72
C THR A 592 -15.25 27.08 2.08
N ILE A 593 -16.00 26.20 2.74
CA ILE A 593 -16.37 24.88 2.20
C ILE A 593 -17.23 25.06 0.94
N GLU A 594 -18.22 25.95 0.98
CA GLU A 594 -19.09 26.25 -0.17
C GLU A 594 -18.30 26.77 -1.37
N GLU A 595 -17.30 27.62 -1.14
CA GLU A 595 -16.38 28.08 -2.19
C GLU A 595 -15.63 26.91 -2.83
N LEU A 596 -15.01 26.03 -2.04
CA LEU A 596 -14.27 24.87 -2.54
C LEU A 596 -15.18 23.86 -3.28
N VAL A 597 -16.42 23.68 -2.82
CA VAL A 597 -17.45 22.86 -3.49
C VAL A 597 -17.89 23.49 -4.81
N LYS A 598 -18.05 24.82 -4.85
CA LYS A 598 -18.38 25.56 -6.07
C LYS A 598 -17.31 25.37 -7.14
N PHE A 599 -16.02 25.42 -6.76
CA PHE A 599 -14.89 25.14 -7.65
C PHE A 599 -14.62 23.65 -7.92
N LYS A 600 -15.46 22.75 -7.42
CA LYS A 600 -15.32 21.28 -7.57
C LYS A 600 -13.99 20.71 -7.06
N LEU A 601 -13.34 21.42 -6.14
CA LEU A 601 -12.08 21.00 -5.52
C LEU A 601 -12.32 19.98 -4.41
N ILE A 602 -13.44 20.13 -3.70
CA ILE A 602 -13.93 19.18 -2.71
C ILE A 602 -15.40 18.83 -2.97
N LYS A 603 -15.85 17.74 -2.36
CA LYS A 603 -17.28 17.41 -2.23
C LYS A 603 -17.66 17.44 -0.76
N GLN A 604 -18.93 17.76 -0.49
CA GLN A 604 -19.53 17.67 0.83
C GLN A 604 -20.83 16.89 0.73
N GLU A 605 -21.05 15.99 1.68
CA GLU A 605 -22.27 15.21 1.88
C GLU A 605 -22.44 15.07 3.39
N SER A 606 -23.53 15.61 3.92
CA SER A 606 -23.74 15.73 5.36
C SER A 606 -22.55 16.43 6.06
N ARG A 607 -21.88 15.74 6.99
CA ARG A 607 -20.72 16.24 7.75
C ARG A 607 -19.39 15.67 7.26
N GLU A 608 -19.36 15.00 6.12
CA GLU A 608 -18.15 14.47 5.53
C GLU A 608 -17.72 15.33 4.33
N LEU A 609 -16.41 15.49 4.21
CA LEU A 609 -15.72 16.17 3.12
C LEU A 609 -14.86 15.17 2.37
N TRP A 610 -14.74 15.35 1.05
CA TRP A 610 -13.84 14.59 0.19
C TRP A 610 -13.01 15.53 -0.65
N ALA A 611 -11.69 15.41 -0.55
CA ALA A 611 -10.75 16.09 -1.44
C ALA A 611 -10.23 15.06 -2.46
N HIS A 612 -10.45 15.31 -3.75
CA HIS A 612 -9.99 14.37 -4.76
C HIS A 612 -8.45 14.33 -4.76
N ARG A 613 -7.85 13.14 -4.82
CA ARG A 613 -6.39 12.95 -4.67
C ARG A 613 -5.55 13.73 -5.67
N VAL A 614 -6.06 13.93 -6.89
CA VAL A 614 -5.39 14.75 -7.91
C VAL A 614 -5.35 16.23 -7.49
N VAL A 615 -6.41 16.71 -6.81
CA VAL A 615 -6.45 18.06 -6.23
C VAL A 615 -5.44 18.16 -5.09
N GLN A 616 -5.44 17.19 -4.17
CA GLN A 616 -4.47 17.14 -3.07
C GLN A 616 -3.02 17.10 -3.58
N GLU A 617 -2.74 16.27 -4.58
CA GLU A 617 -1.43 16.21 -5.22
C GLU A 617 -1.07 17.57 -5.84
N ALA A 618 -2.00 18.21 -6.54
CA ALA A 618 -1.78 19.51 -7.16
C ALA A 618 -1.52 20.63 -6.14
N MET A 619 -1.83 20.49 -4.86
CA MET A 619 -1.47 21.51 -3.85
C MET A 619 0.02 21.54 -3.48
N ASN A 620 0.86 20.64 -4.01
CA ASN A 620 2.30 20.54 -3.67
C ASN A 620 3.23 21.60 -4.30
N TYR A 621 2.73 22.83 -4.54
CA TYR A 621 3.52 23.97 -5.07
C TYR A 621 3.95 24.98 -4.01
N HIS A 622 3.55 24.77 -2.76
CA HIS A 622 3.92 25.62 -1.64
C HIS A 622 5.44 25.66 -1.42
N SER A 623 5.91 26.78 -0.89
CA SER A 623 7.27 26.83 -0.36
C SER A 623 7.41 25.82 0.80
N MET A 624 8.64 25.41 1.12
CA MET A 624 8.88 24.54 2.27
C MET A 624 8.37 25.13 3.58
N GLU A 625 8.49 26.44 3.75
CA GLU A 625 7.99 27.15 4.93
C GLU A 625 6.46 27.09 5.02
N GLU A 626 5.77 27.31 3.91
CA GLU A 626 4.31 27.19 3.85
C GLU A 626 3.84 25.75 4.08
N LEU A 627 4.50 24.78 3.46
CA LEU A 627 4.20 23.36 3.67
C LEU A 627 4.37 22.97 5.13
N GLN A 628 5.43 23.43 5.78
CA GLN A 628 5.63 23.21 7.21
C GLN A 628 4.46 23.76 8.03
N ALA A 629 4.02 24.99 7.75
CA ALA A 629 2.90 25.61 8.47
C ALA A 629 1.56 24.86 8.27
N TYR A 630 1.26 24.41 7.06
CA TYR A 630 0.06 23.61 6.79
C TYR A 630 0.17 22.20 7.40
N PHE A 631 1.36 21.59 7.37
CA PHE A 631 1.62 20.29 7.98
C PHE A 631 1.45 20.33 9.49
N ASP A 632 1.94 21.38 10.15
CA ASP A 632 1.76 21.57 11.58
C ASP A 632 0.29 21.85 11.94
N SER A 633 -0.45 22.56 11.08
CA SER A 633 -1.89 22.79 11.25
C SER A 633 -2.67 21.48 11.12
N ALA A 634 -2.43 20.70 10.06
CA ALA A 634 -3.06 19.39 9.86
C ALA A 634 -2.75 18.42 11.01
N THR A 635 -1.47 18.37 11.41
CA THR A 635 -1.01 17.60 12.57
C THR A 635 -1.74 18.01 13.84
N ALA A 636 -1.88 19.32 14.11
CA ALA A 636 -2.51 19.80 15.32
C ALA A 636 -3.99 19.38 15.41
N LEU A 637 -4.71 19.42 14.29
CA LEU A 637 -6.10 18.96 14.20
C LEU A 637 -6.21 17.47 14.48
N VAL A 638 -5.45 16.64 13.76
CA VAL A 638 -5.52 15.18 13.89
C VAL A 638 -5.03 14.74 15.26
N TYR A 639 -3.98 15.37 15.80
CA TYR A 639 -3.53 15.12 17.18
C TYR A 639 -4.61 15.46 18.20
N GLU A 640 -5.36 16.55 18.04
CA GLU A 640 -6.43 16.92 18.96
C GLU A 640 -7.63 15.98 18.86
N ALA A 641 -7.96 15.51 17.65
CA ALA A 641 -9.08 14.59 17.42
C ALA A 641 -8.77 13.13 17.81
N PHE A 642 -7.54 12.66 17.59
CA PHE A 642 -7.15 11.27 17.86
C PHE A 642 -7.03 11.01 19.38
N PRO A 643 -7.61 9.92 19.92
CA PRO A 643 -7.46 9.53 21.32
C PRO A 643 -6.00 9.42 21.77
N LYS A 644 -5.68 9.87 22.99
CA LYS A 644 -4.31 9.84 23.53
C LYS A 644 -4.16 8.68 24.48
N GLN A 645 -3.04 7.97 24.39
CA GLN A 645 -2.66 7.00 25.40
C GLN A 645 -2.23 7.76 26.66
N ILE A 646 -2.92 7.54 27.77
CA ILE A 646 -2.62 8.19 29.06
C ILE A 646 -2.26 7.09 30.06
N ARG A 647 -1.08 7.18 30.69
CA ARG A 647 -0.62 6.27 31.76
C ARG A 647 -0.73 4.77 31.44
N GLY A 648 -0.58 4.40 30.18
CA GLY A 648 -0.66 2.99 29.74
C GLY A 648 -2.07 2.44 29.60
N GLU A 649 -3.12 3.28 29.69
CA GLU A 649 -4.48 2.87 29.36
C GLU A 649 -4.62 2.50 27.88
N TYR A 650 -5.55 1.58 27.62
CA TYR A 650 -5.81 1.07 26.28
C TYR A 650 -6.71 2.00 25.47
N LEU A 651 -6.41 2.12 24.17
CA LEU A 651 -7.20 2.93 23.24
C LEU A 651 -8.41 2.19 22.67
N LEU A 652 -8.48 0.85 22.83
CA LEU A 652 -9.65 0.02 22.49
C LEU A 652 -10.98 0.56 23.06
N ASN A 653 -10.98 1.18 24.24
CA ASN A 653 -12.19 1.79 24.82
C ASN A 653 -12.72 2.99 24.01
N GLN A 654 -11.91 3.55 23.12
CA GLN A 654 -12.23 4.69 22.24
C GLN A 654 -12.11 4.29 20.75
N GLN A 655 -12.30 3.01 20.43
CA GLN A 655 -12.11 2.43 19.11
C GLN A 655 -12.79 3.22 17.98
N GLY A 656 -14.04 3.65 18.16
CA GLY A 656 -14.76 4.42 17.13
C GLY A 656 -14.06 5.73 16.74
N ALA A 657 -13.50 6.45 17.72
CA ALA A 657 -12.74 7.67 17.47
C ALA A 657 -11.36 7.35 16.85
N CYS A 658 -10.69 6.30 17.32
CA CYS A 658 -9.44 5.85 16.72
C CYS A 658 -9.62 5.46 15.24
N GLN A 659 -10.65 4.68 14.91
CA GLN A 659 -10.97 4.26 13.55
C GLN A 659 -11.27 5.45 12.62
N ALA A 660 -11.99 6.46 13.12
CA ALA A 660 -12.30 7.66 12.34
C ALA A 660 -11.04 8.44 11.94
N TYR A 661 -10.04 8.54 12.83
CA TYR A 661 -8.91 9.45 12.63
C TYR A 661 -7.56 8.79 12.27
N ILE A 662 -7.40 7.48 12.48
CA ILE A 662 -6.15 6.76 12.13
C ILE A 662 -5.79 6.86 10.62
N PRO A 663 -6.72 6.90 9.64
CA PRO A 663 -6.34 7.10 8.24
C PRO A 663 -5.62 8.43 8.01
N HIS A 664 -6.02 9.49 8.72
CA HIS A 664 -5.38 10.79 8.60
C HIS A 664 -3.99 10.79 9.23
N GLY A 665 -3.80 10.12 10.38
CA GLY A 665 -2.48 9.93 10.99
C GLY A 665 -1.52 9.15 10.08
N ALA A 666 -1.98 8.05 9.48
CA ALA A 666 -1.21 7.27 8.51
C ALA A 666 -0.89 8.06 7.23
N HIS A 667 -1.83 8.89 6.75
CA HIS A 667 -1.59 9.73 5.58
C HIS A 667 -0.57 10.84 5.87
N LEU A 668 -0.62 11.48 7.04
CA LEU A 668 0.39 12.44 7.48
C LEU A 668 1.78 11.78 7.57
N SER A 669 1.85 10.56 8.10
CA SER A 669 3.08 9.75 8.10
C SER A 669 3.63 9.55 6.69
N PHE A 670 2.77 9.18 5.73
CA PHE A 670 3.15 8.99 4.34
C PHE A 670 3.65 10.29 3.68
N GLN A 671 2.95 11.41 3.87
CA GLN A 671 3.36 12.70 3.32
C GLN A 671 4.69 13.17 3.91
N PHE A 672 4.89 12.99 5.22
CA PHE A 672 6.16 13.30 5.88
C PHE A 672 7.31 12.50 5.27
N SER A 673 7.19 11.18 5.16
CA SER A 673 8.26 10.34 4.60
C SER A 673 8.58 10.70 3.15
N LYS A 674 7.56 11.04 2.34
CA LYS A 674 7.74 11.50 0.96
C LYS A 674 8.52 12.81 0.88
N LEU A 675 8.17 13.79 1.72
CA LEU A 675 8.78 15.13 1.73
C LEU A 675 10.08 15.21 2.56
N HIS A 676 10.44 14.13 3.24
CA HIS A 676 11.71 13.98 3.98
C HIS A 676 12.72 13.08 3.22
N GLY A 677 12.33 12.53 2.06
CA GLY A 677 13.16 11.66 1.24
C GLY A 677 14.35 12.37 0.56
N PRO A 678 15.32 11.60 0.01
CA PRO A 678 16.51 12.16 -0.65
C PRO A 678 16.20 13.01 -1.90
N GLU A 679 15.03 12.83 -2.49
CA GLU A 679 14.54 13.54 -3.69
C GLU A 679 13.83 14.87 -3.39
N ALA A 680 13.62 15.23 -2.11
CA ALA A 680 12.88 16.44 -1.75
C ALA A 680 13.76 17.70 -1.84
N ALA A 681 13.23 18.78 -2.42
CA ALA A 681 13.95 20.06 -2.57
C ALA A 681 14.12 20.83 -1.24
N GLY A 682 13.45 20.37 -0.16
CA GLY A 682 13.71 20.70 1.24
C GLY A 682 13.16 19.58 2.15
N ARG A 683 13.20 19.77 3.47
CA ARG A 683 12.75 18.73 4.42
C ARG A 683 11.74 19.30 5.41
N LEU A 684 10.61 18.61 5.55
CA LEU A 684 9.70 18.85 6.66
C LEU A 684 10.36 18.48 7.99
N MET A 685 10.06 19.26 9.01
CA MET A 685 10.50 19.06 10.37
C MET A 685 9.35 18.48 11.18
N GLY A 686 9.61 17.41 11.92
CA GLY A 686 8.61 16.79 12.79
C GLY A 686 8.36 17.65 14.02
N SER A 687 7.16 18.21 14.15
CA SER A 687 6.76 18.89 15.39
C SER A 687 6.48 17.88 16.51
N GLN A 688 6.53 18.33 17.77
CA GLN A 688 6.27 17.47 18.92
C GLN A 688 4.87 16.83 18.86
N LYS A 689 3.85 17.60 18.42
CA LYS A 689 2.50 17.06 18.22
C LYS A 689 2.46 15.96 17.16
N PHE A 690 3.27 16.07 16.09
CA PHE A 690 3.35 15.05 15.05
C PHE A 690 3.93 13.75 15.59
N ILE A 691 5.04 13.85 16.33
CA ILE A 691 5.69 12.69 16.96
C ILE A 691 4.70 11.99 17.90
N ARG A 692 4.02 12.75 18.77
CA ARG A 692 3.03 12.19 19.71
C ARG A 692 1.81 11.60 19.01
N LEU A 693 1.33 12.23 17.93
CA LEU A 693 0.25 11.68 17.11
C LEU A 693 0.66 10.32 16.54
N LEU A 694 1.83 10.21 15.92
CA LEU A 694 2.30 8.95 15.35
C LEU A 694 2.47 7.87 16.42
N THR A 695 2.97 8.23 17.61
CA THR A 695 3.09 7.28 18.72
C THR A 695 1.73 6.78 19.22
N ASN A 696 0.73 7.66 19.38
CA ASN A 696 -0.63 7.25 19.74
C ASN A 696 -1.27 6.35 18.67
N CYS A 697 -1.10 6.71 17.39
CA CYS A 697 -1.55 5.91 16.26
C CYS A 697 -0.88 4.54 16.21
N ALA A 698 0.44 4.48 16.40
CA ALA A 698 1.20 3.25 16.47
C ALA A 698 0.74 2.37 17.63
N TRP A 699 0.50 2.96 18.80
CA TRP A 699 -0.02 2.22 19.95
C TRP A 699 -1.40 1.60 19.68
N TYR A 700 -2.33 2.36 19.11
CA TYR A 700 -3.63 1.81 18.71
C TYR A 700 -3.47 0.65 17.70
N LEU A 701 -2.61 0.81 16.69
CA LEU A 701 -2.33 -0.24 15.70
C LEU A 701 -1.71 -1.49 16.33
N TYR A 702 -0.86 -1.31 17.34
CA TYR A 702 -0.32 -2.40 18.15
C TYR A 702 -1.44 -3.16 18.88
N GLU A 703 -2.37 -2.46 19.54
CA GLU A 703 -3.51 -3.08 20.24
C GLU A 703 -4.42 -3.89 19.31
N VAL A 704 -4.71 -3.35 18.12
CA VAL A 704 -5.54 -4.06 17.12
C VAL A 704 -4.73 -5.05 16.24
N SER A 705 -3.50 -5.37 16.65
CA SER A 705 -2.62 -6.35 15.99
C SER A 705 -2.21 -6.03 14.54
N ASP A 706 -2.26 -4.76 14.12
CA ASP A 706 -1.77 -4.28 12.82
C ASP A 706 -0.29 -3.85 12.95
N TYR A 707 0.58 -4.80 13.29
CA TYR A 707 1.99 -4.54 13.60
C TYR A 707 2.78 -4.00 12.39
N ASP A 708 2.43 -4.40 11.17
CA ASP A 708 3.07 -3.94 9.95
C ASP A 708 2.86 -2.43 9.72
N THR A 709 1.63 -1.95 9.92
CA THR A 709 1.34 -0.51 9.86
C THR A 709 1.92 0.22 11.07
N CYS A 710 1.86 -0.38 12.26
CA CYS A 710 2.49 0.15 13.47
C CYS A 710 3.98 0.45 13.25
N ILE A 711 4.75 -0.54 12.77
CA ILE A 711 6.19 -0.41 12.55
C ILE A 711 6.52 0.71 11.54
N ARG A 712 5.75 0.86 10.46
CA ARG A 712 5.92 1.98 9.51
C ARG A 712 5.73 3.35 10.16
N LEU A 713 4.72 3.48 11.03
CA LEU A 713 4.46 4.74 11.74
C LEU A 713 5.58 5.01 12.76
N VAL A 714 6.05 3.98 13.46
CA VAL A 714 7.21 4.06 14.36
C VAL A 714 8.45 4.54 13.60
N GLU A 715 8.76 3.98 12.43
CA GLU A 715 9.89 4.40 11.61
C GLU A 715 9.80 5.87 11.22
N THR A 716 8.62 6.31 10.81
CA THR A 716 8.38 7.72 10.47
C THR A 716 8.52 8.63 11.70
N ALA A 717 8.00 8.21 12.86
CA ALA A 717 8.16 8.94 14.11
C ALA A 717 9.63 9.04 14.53
N ARG A 718 10.43 7.98 14.32
CA ARG A 718 11.88 8.01 14.54
C ARG A 718 12.58 8.99 13.61
N MET A 719 12.18 9.05 12.35
CA MET A 719 12.72 10.03 11.40
C MET A 719 12.40 11.46 11.85
N ALA A 720 11.17 11.69 12.31
CA ALA A 720 10.68 12.99 12.78
C ALA A 720 11.33 13.45 14.10
N CYS A 721 11.63 12.53 15.02
CA CYS A 721 12.15 12.84 16.34
C CYS A 721 13.68 13.00 16.34
N GLN A 722 14.16 14.25 16.42
CA GLN A 722 15.60 14.54 16.42
C GLN A 722 16.27 14.25 17.78
N ASP A 723 15.60 14.60 18.89
CA ASP A 723 16.10 14.32 20.24
C ASP A 723 15.84 12.84 20.59
N LYS A 724 16.90 12.04 20.46
CA LYS A 724 16.91 10.59 20.75
C LYS A 724 16.96 10.27 22.25
N GLU A 725 17.06 11.27 23.10
CA GLU A 725 17.03 11.11 24.55
C GLU A 725 15.71 11.62 25.14
N SER A 726 14.79 12.14 24.33
CA SER A 726 13.49 12.65 24.80
C SER A 726 12.54 11.55 25.29
N LEU A 727 11.60 11.91 26.19
CA LEU A 727 10.50 11.01 26.59
C LEU A 727 9.56 10.68 25.41
N ASP A 728 9.47 11.58 24.41
CA ASP A 728 8.75 11.31 23.17
C ASP A 728 9.45 10.16 22.39
N TYR A 729 10.78 10.18 22.29
CA TYR A 729 11.54 9.07 21.68
C TYR A 729 11.44 7.77 22.48
N ALA A 730 11.44 7.86 23.81
CA ALA A 730 11.19 6.71 24.68
C ALA A 730 9.84 6.05 24.35
N SER A 731 8.79 6.84 24.16
CA SER A 731 7.45 6.35 23.81
C SER A 731 7.41 5.67 22.44
N ILE A 732 8.18 6.17 21.45
CA ILE A 732 8.35 5.51 20.14
C ILE A 732 9.02 4.13 20.31
N CYS A 733 10.07 4.05 21.12
CA CYS A 733 10.74 2.79 21.43
C CYS A 733 9.82 1.80 22.15
N ASN A 734 8.96 2.28 23.05
CA ASN A 734 7.98 1.43 23.73
C ASN A 734 7.00 0.77 22.74
N ALA A 735 6.37 1.56 21.84
CA ALA A 735 5.44 1.03 20.84
C ALA A 735 6.12 0.05 19.87
N ALA A 736 7.38 0.33 19.48
CA ALA A 736 8.18 -0.59 18.69
C ALA A 736 8.47 -1.90 19.43
N GLY A 737 8.92 -1.81 20.68
CA GLY A 737 9.25 -2.97 21.50
C GLY A 737 8.04 -3.86 21.74
N GLY A 738 6.86 -3.29 22.04
CA GLY A 738 5.61 -4.04 22.16
C GLY A 738 5.26 -4.79 20.88
N SER A 739 5.36 -4.14 19.72
CA SER A 739 5.09 -4.80 18.43
C SER A 739 6.06 -5.95 18.16
N TYR A 740 7.35 -5.77 18.45
CA TYR A 740 8.34 -6.83 18.30
C TYR A 740 8.17 -7.96 19.31
N TYR A 741 7.71 -7.66 20.53
CA TYR A 741 7.37 -8.67 21.53
C TYR A 741 6.24 -9.58 21.05
N GLU A 742 5.15 -9.02 20.51
CA GLU A 742 4.02 -9.81 20.00
C GLU A 742 4.35 -10.60 18.72
N LEU A 743 5.29 -10.10 17.92
CA LEU A 743 5.86 -10.83 16.78
C LEU A 743 6.93 -11.86 17.21
N ASN A 744 7.22 -11.95 18.51
CA ASN A 744 8.26 -12.78 19.11
C ASN A 744 9.66 -12.55 18.48
N GLN A 745 9.94 -11.31 18.11
CA GLN A 745 11.23 -10.82 17.61
C GLN A 745 12.03 -10.23 18.78
N LEU A 746 12.42 -11.09 19.72
CA LEU A 746 12.93 -10.67 21.03
C LEU A 746 14.21 -9.84 20.96
N ARG A 747 15.04 -10.02 19.93
CA ARG A 747 16.25 -9.20 19.72
C ARG A 747 15.92 -7.73 19.45
N GLU A 748 15.00 -7.47 18.53
CA GLU A 748 14.56 -6.11 18.23
C GLU A 748 13.74 -5.55 19.39
N CYS A 749 12.93 -6.38 20.05
CA CYS A 749 12.23 -6.01 21.28
C CYS A 749 13.20 -5.49 22.35
N ARG A 750 14.25 -6.26 22.66
CA ARG A 750 15.30 -5.93 23.64
C ARG A 750 15.94 -4.58 23.35
N LYS A 751 16.43 -4.38 22.13
CA LYS A 751 17.05 -3.12 21.70
C LYS A 751 16.16 -1.91 21.99
N ASN A 752 14.86 -2.03 21.74
CA ASN A 752 13.91 -0.95 21.91
C ASN A 752 13.54 -0.73 23.38
N TRP A 753 13.26 -1.79 24.14
CA TRP A 753 12.89 -1.67 25.54
C TRP A 753 14.06 -1.33 26.48
N GLU A 754 15.29 -1.73 26.17
CA GLU A 754 16.48 -1.24 26.88
C GLU A 754 16.68 0.26 26.68
N THR A 755 16.52 0.75 25.44
CA THR A 755 16.57 2.19 25.15
C THR A 755 15.45 2.93 25.88
N PHE A 756 14.24 2.36 25.89
CA PHE A 756 13.09 2.92 26.61
C PHE A 756 13.36 3.05 28.12
N LEU A 757 13.85 1.98 28.74
CA LEU A 757 14.20 1.94 30.15
C LEU A 757 15.29 2.97 30.49
N GLN A 758 16.39 2.99 29.73
CA GLN A 758 17.50 3.91 29.97
C GLN A 758 17.07 5.39 29.92
N ILE A 759 16.23 5.76 28.94
CA ILE A 759 15.71 7.12 28.85
C ILE A 759 14.80 7.45 30.03
N GLN A 760 13.93 6.52 30.44
CA GLN A 760 13.07 6.76 31.60
C GLN A 760 13.84 6.86 32.91
N GLU A 761 14.82 5.99 33.16
CA GLU A 761 15.67 6.05 34.37
C GLU A 761 16.47 7.35 34.46
N SER A 762 16.85 7.93 33.32
CA SER A 762 17.59 9.20 33.31
C SER A 762 16.72 10.45 33.44
N LYS A 763 15.41 10.37 33.14
CA LYS A 763 14.52 11.55 33.04
C LYS A 763 13.36 11.58 34.01
N LEU A 764 13.02 10.45 34.63
CA LEU A 764 11.90 10.33 35.55
C LEU A 764 12.38 10.05 36.97
N GLU A 765 11.52 10.37 37.94
CA GLU A 765 11.76 10.01 39.33
C GLU A 765 11.74 8.48 39.50
N PRO A 766 12.58 7.90 40.39
CA PRO A 766 12.70 6.45 40.57
C PRO A 766 11.40 5.72 40.93
N ASP A 767 10.46 6.40 41.60
CA ASP A 767 9.16 5.85 42.01
C ASP A 767 8.00 6.28 41.08
N SER A 768 8.30 6.78 39.87
CA SER A 768 7.26 7.19 38.91
C SER A 768 6.50 5.99 38.32
N LEU A 769 5.18 6.15 38.14
CA LEU A 769 4.33 5.09 37.59
C LEU A 769 4.74 4.72 36.17
N GLU A 770 5.19 5.70 35.38
CA GLU A 770 5.71 5.51 34.02
C GLU A 770 6.95 4.61 34.01
N LEU A 771 7.89 4.76 34.95
CA LEU A 771 9.08 3.91 35.06
C LEU A 771 8.71 2.45 35.38
N SER A 772 7.63 2.23 36.14
CA SER A 772 7.12 0.88 36.40
C SER A 772 6.71 0.12 35.11
N ILE A 773 6.32 0.84 34.04
CA ILE A 773 5.99 0.24 32.74
C ILE A 773 7.26 -0.32 32.10
N SER A 774 8.37 0.41 32.15
CA SER A 774 9.66 -0.05 31.64
C SER A 774 10.13 -1.33 32.35
N TYR A 775 10.06 -1.36 33.69
CA TYR A 775 10.41 -2.58 34.43
C TYR A 775 9.48 -3.76 34.11
N HIS A 776 8.17 -3.53 34.02
CA HIS A 776 7.23 -4.59 33.63
C HIS A 776 7.53 -5.14 32.22
N ASN A 777 7.83 -4.27 31.25
CA ASN A 777 8.17 -4.68 29.89
C ASN A 777 9.46 -5.50 29.85
N MET A 778 10.50 -5.09 30.58
CA MET A 778 11.72 -5.89 30.72
C MET A 778 11.44 -7.24 31.39
N GLY A 779 10.57 -7.30 32.39
CA GLY A 779 10.12 -8.56 32.98
C GLY A 779 9.46 -9.50 31.95
N ASN A 780 8.59 -8.96 31.09
CA ASN A 780 7.97 -9.73 30.00
C ASN A 780 9.01 -10.25 28.99
N LEU A 781 9.99 -9.41 28.62
CA LEU A 781 11.07 -9.78 27.71
C LEU A 781 11.97 -10.88 28.28
N GLU A 782 12.41 -10.73 29.53
CA GLU A 782 13.26 -11.72 30.18
C GLU A 782 12.51 -13.03 30.36
N SER A 783 11.22 -12.99 30.72
CA SER A 783 10.39 -14.20 30.79
C SER A 783 10.25 -14.89 29.43
N ALA A 784 10.02 -14.14 28.34
CA ALA A 784 9.96 -14.72 27.00
C ALA A 784 11.31 -15.26 26.49
N SER A 785 12.41 -14.71 27.03
CA SER A 785 13.79 -15.14 26.77
C SER A 785 14.24 -16.29 27.68
N ASP A 786 13.35 -16.81 28.54
CA ASP A 786 13.62 -17.86 29.54
C ASP A 786 14.59 -17.47 30.69
N ASN A 787 14.81 -16.17 30.89
CA ASN A 787 15.59 -15.61 32.00
C ASN A 787 14.67 -15.33 33.21
N LEU A 788 14.13 -16.39 33.81
CA LEU A 788 13.04 -16.29 34.79
C LEU A 788 13.41 -15.54 36.08
N GLN A 789 14.67 -15.61 36.53
CA GLN A 789 15.14 -14.91 37.73
C GLN A 789 15.19 -13.39 37.51
N GLU A 790 15.78 -12.96 36.41
CA GLU A 790 15.82 -11.57 35.99
C GLU A 790 14.41 -11.03 35.76
N ALA A 791 13.53 -11.82 35.13
CA ALA A 791 12.13 -11.47 34.95
C ALA A 791 11.43 -11.17 36.28
N MET A 792 11.62 -12.04 37.28
CA MET A 792 11.05 -11.85 38.62
C MET A 792 11.57 -10.58 39.30
N SER A 793 12.88 -10.31 39.21
CA SER A 793 13.49 -9.07 39.74
C SER A 793 12.83 -7.81 39.15
N TYR A 794 12.63 -7.79 37.84
CA TYR A 794 11.96 -6.68 37.16
C TYR A 794 10.48 -6.55 37.53
N PHE A 795 9.73 -7.66 37.60
CA PHE A 795 8.33 -7.62 38.04
C PHE A 795 8.18 -7.12 39.47
N MET A 796 9.06 -7.53 40.39
CA MET A 796 9.06 -7.05 41.77
C MET A 796 9.27 -5.53 41.86
N LYS A 797 10.22 -4.99 41.08
CA LYS A 797 10.42 -3.52 41.00
C LYS A 797 9.15 -2.81 40.49
N ALA A 798 8.54 -3.32 39.43
CA ALA A 798 7.31 -2.74 38.88
C ALA A 798 6.15 -2.78 39.89
N ILE A 799 5.99 -3.92 40.60
CA ILE A 799 4.93 -4.12 41.60
C ILE A 799 5.13 -3.19 42.80
N ASP A 800 6.35 -3.03 43.30
CA ASP A 800 6.65 -2.16 44.44
C ASP A 800 6.23 -0.70 44.17
N ILE A 801 6.54 -0.19 42.97
CA ILE A 801 6.11 1.14 42.53
C ILE A 801 4.57 1.21 42.42
N ARG A 802 3.95 0.23 41.74
CA ARG A 802 2.50 0.21 41.50
C ARG A 802 1.67 0.05 42.77
N LEU A 803 2.20 -0.60 43.81
CA LEU A 803 1.56 -0.73 45.12
C LEU A 803 1.54 0.57 45.94
N LYS A 804 2.54 1.44 45.72
CA LYS A 804 2.65 2.75 46.38
C LYS A 804 1.82 3.83 45.68
N ALA A 805 1.41 3.59 44.44
CA ALA A 805 0.59 4.51 43.65
C ALA A 805 -0.88 4.50 44.10
N ASP A 806 -1.64 5.49 43.64
CA ASP A 806 -3.09 5.55 43.87
C ASP A 806 -3.85 4.52 43.00
N ASP A 807 -5.19 4.53 43.07
CA ASP A 807 -6.04 3.60 42.31
C ASP A 807 -5.83 3.67 40.79
N SER A 808 -5.16 4.70 40.25
CA SER A 808 -4.83 4.77 38.82
C SER A 808 -3.84 3.69 38.36
N ALA A 809 -3.11 3.06 39.29
CA ALA A 809 -2.21 1.95 38.99
C ALA A 809 -2.88 0.56 39.04
N ALA A 810 -4.16 0.47 39.40
CA ALA A 810 -4.81 -0.82 39.68
C ALA A 810 -4.78 -1.81 38.49
N SER A 811 -5.05 -1.34 37.27
CA SER A 811 -4.98 -2.19 36.06
C SER A 811 -3.54 -2.60 35.72
N LEU A 812 -2.57 -1.71 35.94
CA LEU A 812 -1.14 -2.02 35.76
C LEU A 812 -0.69 -3.07 36.79
N LEU A 813 -1.13 -2.94 38.04
CA LEU A 813 -0.83 -3.89 39.10
C LEU A 813 -1.43 -5.28 38.80
N ALA A 814 -2.68 -5.32 38.32
CA ALA A 814 -3.33 -6.54 37.87
C ALA A 814 -2.50 -7.26 36.79
N ASN A 815 -2.01 -6.52 35.80
CA ASN A 815 -1.18 -7.08 34.73
C ASN A 815 0.18 -7.60 35.27
N SER A 816 0.80 -6.89 36.22
CA SER A 816 2.02 -7.40 36.87
C SER A 816 1.80 -8.71 37.61
N TYR A 817 0.69 -8.86 38.35
CA TYR A 817 0.38 -10.13 39.03
C TYR A 817 0.13 -11.27 38.06
N LEU A 818 -0.56 -11.00 36.94
CA LEU A 818 -0.73 -11.96 35.86
C LEU A 818 0.63 -12.42 35.31
N CYS A 819 1.53 -11.51 34.95
CA CYS A 819 2.83 -11.90 34.42
C CYS A 819 3.72 -12.60 35.47
N GLN A 820 3.68 -12.15 36.72
CA GLN A 820 4.37 -12.82 37.83
C GLN A 820 3.86 -14.26 38.02
N SER A 821 2.53 -14.47 37.92
CA SER A 821 1.94 -15.81 38.02
C SER A 821 2.44 -16.76 36.94
N ARG A 822 2.68 -16.26 35.72
CA ARG A 822 3.24 -17.06 34.62
C ARG A 822 4.66 -17.52 34.92
N VAL A 823 5.48 -16.68 35.55
CA VAL A 823 6.83 -17.06 35.98
C VAL A 823 6.77 -18.16 37.05
N HIS A 824 5.89 -18.04 38.05
CA HIS A 824 5.67 -19.10 39.05
C HIS A 824 5.13 -20.40 38.42
N TYR A 825 4.25 -20.30 37.41
CA TYR A 825 3.80 -21.46 36.64
C TYR A 825 4.98 -22.18 35.95
N LEU A 826 5.89 -21.43 35.31
CA LEU A 826 7.09 -21.99 34.67
C LEU A 826 8.05 -22.64 35.69
N TRP A 827 8.10 -22.15 36.93
CA TRP A 827 8.82 -22.80 38.03
C TRP A 827 8.11 -24.03 38.62
N GLY A 828 6.88 -24.35 38.18
CA GLY A 828 6.08 -25.43 38.74
C GLY A 828 5.40 -25.09 40.08
N GLU A 829 5.43 -23.83 40.50
CA GLU A 829 4.84 -23.34 41.75
C GLU A 829 3.35 -22.97 41.56
N TYR A 830 2.53 -23.98 41.24
CA TYR A 830 1.14 -23.77 40.79
C TYR A 830 0.22 -23.09 41.81
N GLU A 831 0.40 -23.33 43.11
CA GLU A 831 -0.42 -22.70 44.15
C GLU A 831 -0.14 -21.19 44.25
N THR A 832 1.14 -20.80 44.21
CA THR A 832 1.56 -19.40 44.18
C THR A 832 1.05 -18.71 42.92
N ALA A 833 1.19 -19.37 41.76
CA ALA A 833 0.67 -18.88 40.49
C ALA A 833 -0.85 -18.64 40.55
N PHE A 834 -1.61 -19.60 41.07
CA PHE A 834 -3.07 -19.49 41.21
C PHE A 834 -3.48 -18.31 42.11
N ASN A 835 -2.80 -18.14 43.26
CA ASN A 835 -3.08 -17.04 44.20
C ASN A 835 -2.78 -15.67 43.59
N LEU A 836 -1.73 -15.56 42.77
CA LEU A 836 -1.41 -14.32 42.05
C LEU A 836 -2.43 -14.03 40.94
N LEU A 837 -2.88 -15.05 40.21
CA LEU A 837 -3.97 -14.88 39.23
C LEU A 837 -5.26 -14.42 39.89
N ALA A 838 -5.64 -14.95 41.06
CA ALA A 838 -6.82 -14.50 41.79
C ALA A 838 -6.75 -13.03 42.18
N LYS A 839 -5.56 -12.54 42.55
CA LYS A 839 -5.33 -11.10 42.79
C LYS A 839 -5.47 -10.28 41.50
N SER A 840 -4.90 -10.76 40.40
CA SER A 840 -5.01 -10.13 39.08
C SER A 840 -6.47 -10.02 38.64
N GLU A 841 -7.21 -11.13 38.71
CA GLU A 841 -8.62 -11.22 38.35
C GLU A 841 -9.47 -10.24 39.16
N ALA A 842 -9.32 -10.23 40.49
CA ALA A 842 -10.06 -9.33 41.37
C ALA A 842 -9.83 -7.85 41.02
N LEU A 843 -8.61 -7.47 40.65
CA LEU A 843 -8.30 -6.10 40.23
C LEU A 843 -8.89 -5.78 38.86
N PHE A 844 -8.75 -6.65 37.86
CA PHE A 844 -9.33 -6.41 36.53
C PHE A 844 -10.86 -6.36 36.56
N VAL A 845 -11.52 -7.24 37.31
CA VAL A 845 -12.98 -7.20 37.50
C VAL A 845 -13.40 -5.87 38.12
N ARG A 846 -12.64 -5.36 39.11
CA ARG A 846 -12.91 -4.08 39.76
C ARG A 846 -12.71 -2.88 38.83
N THR A 847 -11.69 -2.90 37.97
CA THR A 847 -11.33 -1.73 37.14
C THR A 847 -11.97 -1.70 35.76
N SER A 848 -12.16 -2.87 35.14
CA SER A 848 -12.57 -2.97 33.73
C SER A 848 -13.72 -3.95 33.50
N GLY A 849 -14.12 -4.72 34.52
CA GLY A 849 -15.20 -5.70 34.44
C GLY A 849 -14.74 -7.09 34.00
N ALA A 850 -15.61 -8.08 34.21
CA ALA A 850 -15.29 -9.51 34.01
C ALA A 850 -15.11 -9.92 32.54
N ASP A 851 -15.64 -9.13 31.60
CA ASP A 851 -15.54 -9.40 30.16
C ASP A 851 -14.49 -8.52 29.45
N ALA A 852 -13.63 -7.84 30.20
CA ALA A 852 -12.56 -7.00 29.64
C ALA A 852 -11.50 -7.84 28.89
N HIS A 853 -10.85 -7.25 27.88
CA HIS A 853 -9.86 -7.94 27.04
C HIS A 853 -8.79 -8.72 27.82
N PHE A 854 -8.23 -8.14 28.89
CA PHE A 854 -7.19 -8.79 29.73
C PHE A 854 -7.68 -10.03 30.48
N MET A 855 -8.98 -10.16 30.71
CA MET A 855 -9.54 -11.35 31.35
C MET A 855 -9.35 -12.60 30.50
N ALA A 856 -9.23 -12.47 29.16
CA ALA A 856 -8.85 -13.58 28.30
C ALA A 856 -7.48 -14.16 28.72
N HIS A 857 -6.48 -13.30 28.95
CA HIS A 857 -5.16 -13.74 29.39
C HIS A 857 -5.14 -14.35 30.80
N VAL A 858 -6.00 -13.85 31.71
CA VAL A 858 -6.16 -14.42 33.06
C VAL A 858 -6.75 -15.83 32.97
N HIS A 859 -7.85 -16.01 32.25
CA HIS A 859 -8.47 -17.32 32.08
C HIS A 859 -7.59 -18.29 31.28
N TYR A 860 -6.80 -17.81 30.32
CA TYR A 860 -5.80 -18.63 29.65
C TYR A 860 -4.76 -19.17 30.64
N ALA A 861 -4.24 -18.31 31.52
CA ALA A 861 -3.26 -18.70 32.53
C ALA A 861 -3.84 -19.70 33.55
N TYR A 862 -5.11 -19.53 33.97
CA TYR A 862 -5.81 -20.55 34.76
C TYR A 862 -5.90 -21.88 34.01
N GLY A 863 -6.20 -21.84 32.71
CA GLY A 863 -6.22 -23.02 31.85
C GLY A 863 -4.88 -23.74 31.83
N ASN A 864 -3.76 -23.02 31.67
CA ASN A 864 -2.41 -23.58 31.67
C ASN A 864 -2.05 -24.26 32.99
N ILE A 865 -2.34 -23.61 34.13
CA ILE A 865 -2.09 -24.17 35.46
C ILE A 865 -2.88 -25.47 35.67
N ASP A 866 -4.14 -25.50 35.25
CA ASP A 866 -4.98 -26.69 35.38
C ASP A 866 -4.56 -27.80 34.39
N PHE A 867 -4.16 -27.43 33.18
CA PHE A 867 -3.67 -28.36 32.16
C PHE A 867 -2.39 -29.07 32.63
N ALA A 868 -1.42 -28.32 33.17
CA ALA A 868 -0.18 -28.89 33.73
C ALA A 868 -0.45 -29.84 34.91
N GLN A 869 -1.51 -29.60 35.68
CA GLN A 869 -1.96 -30.49 36.76
C GLN A 869 -2.87 -31.63 36.29
N GLN A 870 -3.02 -31.83 34.97
CA GLN A 870 -3.86 -32.86 34.35
C GLN A 870 -5.36 -32.74 34.68
N LYS A 871 -5.82 -31.53 35.03
CA LYS A 871 -7.23 -31.22 35.31
C LYS A 871 -7.95 -30.79 34.03
N TRP A 872 -8.05 -31.71 33.07
CA TRP A 872 -8.51 -31.42 31.70
C TRP A 872 -9.87 -30.72 31.61
N MET A 873 -10.83 -31.07 32.47
CA MET A 873 -12.18 -30.50 32.43
C MET A 873 -12.23 -29.06 32.95
N THR A 874 -11.41 -28.70 33.94
CA THR A 874 -11.34 -27.31 34.43
C THR A 874 -10.49 -26.46 33.50
N ALA A 875 -9.37 -27.02 32.99
CA ALA A 875 -8.56 -26.39 31.94
C ALA A 875 -9.42 -26.03 30.71
N ARG A 876 -10.24 -26.97 30.22
CA ARG A 876 -11.18 -26.74 29.12
C ARG A 876 -12.11 -25.56 29.37
N ARG A 877 -12.74 -25.49 30.55
CA ARG A 877 -13.66 -24.39 30.89
C ARG A 877 -12.94 -23.04 30.90
N SER A 878 -11.74 -23.00 31.46
CA SER A 878 -10.91 -21.79 31.48
C SER A 878 -10.54 -21.35 30.06
N TYR A 879 -10.13 -22.27 29.18
CA TYR A 879 -9.87 -21.96 27.77
C TYR A 879 -11.14 -21.56 26.99
N GLU A 880 -12.31 -22.16 27.27
CA GLU A 880 -13.59 -21.75 26.68
C GLU A 880 -14.00 -20.32 27.10
N THR A 881 -13.77 -19.95 28.37
CA THR A 881 -13.98 -18.57 28.84
C THR A 881 -13.00 -17.61 28.19
N CYS A 882 -11.70 -17.97 28.13
CA CYS A 882 -10.70 -17.21 27.39
C CYS A 882 -11.12 -17.01 25.93
N LEU A 883 -11.60 -18.06 25.27
CA LEU A 883 -12.05 -18.01 23.89
C LEU A 883 -13.28 -17.11 23.72
N LYS A 884 -14.26 -17.20 24.63
CA LYS A 884 -15.46 -16.36 24.61
C LYS A 884 -15.10 -14.87 24.69
N ILE A 885 -14.23 -14.51 25.63
CA ILE A 885 -13.76 -13.13 25.81
C ILE A 885 -12.88 -12.73 24.62
N GLY A 886 -11.97 -13.59 24.18
CA GLY A 886 -11.08 -13.37 23.04
C GLY A 886 -11.84 -13.11 21.75
N LEU A 887 -12.91 -13.85 21.46
CA LEU A 887 -13.77 -13.59 20.30
C LEU A 887 -14.46 -12.23 20.43
N ALA A 888 -15.08 -11.95 21.57
CA ALA A 888 -15.78 -10.69 21.79
C ALA A 888 -14.85 -9.45 21.76
N THR A 889 -13.61 -9.59 22.23
CA THR A 889 -12.69 -8.46 22.52
C THR A 889 -11.46 -8.36 21.64
N ALA A 890 -11.03 -9.43 20.95
CA ALA A 890 -9.94 -9.45 19.97
C ALA A 890 -9.85 -10.79 19.19
N PRO A 891 -10.74 -11.06 18.23
CA PRO A 891 -10.96 -12.37 17.63
C PRO A 891 -9.82 -12.85 16.74
N ILE A 892 -9.01 -11.92 16.21
CA ILE A 892 -7.78 -12.25 15.48
C ILE A 892 -6.52 -12.09 16.33
N HIS A 893 -6.63 -11.83 17.63
CA HIS A 893 -5.47 -11.72 18.50
C HIS A 893 -4.82 -13.11 18.70
N PRO A 894 -3.48 -13.17 18.85
CA PRO A 894 -2.78 -14.41 19.17
C PRO A 894 -3.36 -15.17 20.37
N ILE A 895 -3.90 -14.49 21.38
CA ILE A 895 -4.55 -15.14 22.53
C ILE A 895 -5.79 -15.96 22.13
N THR A 896 -6.54 -15.51 21.13
CA THR A 896 -7.73 -16.23 20.63
C THR A 896 -7.30 -17.47 19.85
N ALA A 897 -6.23 -17.37 19.05
CA ALA A 897 -5.60 -18.54 18.42
C ALA A 897 -5.03 -19.50 19.47
N ALA A 898 -4.41 -18.99 20.53
CA ALA A 898 -3.88 -19.78 21.64
C ALA A 898 -4.99 -20.56 22.36
N ALA A 899 -6.12 -19.91 22.65
CA ALA A 899 -7.27 -20.58 23.28
C ALA A 899 -7.80 -21.74 22.42
N TYR A 900 -7.95 -21.54 21.11
CA TYR A 900 -8.30 -22.62 20.19
C TYR A 900 -7.24 -23.74 20.16
N TYR A 901 -5.97 -23.37 20.10
CA TYR A 901 -4.85 -24.32 20.12
C TYR A 901 -4.88 -25.18 21.39
N SER A 902 -5.03 -24.56 22.56
CA SER A 902 -5.05 -25.25 23.85
C SER A 902 -6.30 -26.10 24.06
N LEU A 903 -7.45 -25.70 23.52
CA LEU A 903 -8.62 -26.59 23.41
C LEU A 903 -8.32 -27.82 22.54
N GLY A 904 -7.55 -27.64 21.46
CA GLY A 904 -7.03 -28.75 20.65
C GLY A 904 -6.14 -29.69 21.46
N CYS A 905 -5.21 -29.14 22.24
CA CYS A 905 -4.33 -29.92 23.14
C CYS A 905 -5.13 -30.70 24.20
N VAL A 906 -6.14 -30.08 24.83
CA VAL A 906 -7.03 -30.78 25.78
C VAL A 906 -7.74 -31.96 25.13
N GLU A 907 -8.26 -31.80 23.91
CA GLU A 907 -8.94 -32.90 23.22
C GLU A 907 -7.96 -34.00 22.77
N LEU A 908 -6.70 -33.65 22.46
CA LEU A 908 -5.65 -34.62 22.19
C LEU A 908 -5.33 -35.49 23.42
N GLU A 909 -5.15 -34.89 24.59
CA GLU A 909 -4.93 -35.63 25.85
C GLU A 909 -6.10 -36.54 26.20
N ARG A 910 -7.32 -36.13 25.80
CA ARG A 910 -8.54 -36.93 25.95
C ARG A 910 -8.74 -37.97 24.84
N LYS A 911 -7.80 -38.09 23.89
CA LYS A 911 -7.84 -39.01 22.74
C LYS A 911 -8.99 -38.76 21.77
N ASN A 912 -9.50 -37.53 21.73
CA ASN A 912 -10.54 -37.08 20.79
C ASN A 912 -9.90 -36.39 19.57
N HIS A 913 -9.24 -37.16 18.71
CA HIS A 913 -8.43 -36.64 17.60
C HIS A 913 -9.22 -35.75 16.62
N ASP A 914 -10.47 -36.08 16.30
CA ASP A 914 -11.31 -35.29 15.40
C ASP A 914 -11.62 -33.89 15.96
N ASN A 915 -11.96 -33.81 17.24
CA ASN A 915 -12.20 -32.54 17.91
C ASN A 915 -10.90 -31.73 18.04
N ALA A 916 -9.79 -32.40 18.36
CA ALA A 916 -8.48 -31.77 18.45
C ALA A 916 -8.11 -31.10 17.12
N LYS A 917 -8.25 -31.83 16.00
CA LYS A 917 -8.03 -31.27 14.66
C LYS A 917 -8.97 -30.10 14.37
N SER A 918 -10.26 -30.21 14.68
CA SER A 918 -11.23 -29.13 14.43
C SER A 918 -10.86 -27.82 15.16
N TRP A 919 -10.37 -27.92 16.40
CA TRP A 919 -9.91 -26.73 17.14
C TRP A 919 -8.62 -26.17 16.56
N LEU A 920 -7.65 -27.02 16.19
CA LEU A 920 -6.40 -26.59 15.56
C LEU A 920 -6.62 -25.95 14.18
N ASP A 921 -7.60 -26.43 13.40
CA ASP A 921 -7.99 -25.81 12.13
C ASP A 921 -8.53 -24.37 12.34
N LYS A 922 -9.26 -24.13 13.44
CA LYS A 922 -9.73 -22.77 13.80
C LYS A 922 -8.58 -21.87 14.26
N ALA A 923 -7.65 -22.41 15.06
CA ALA A 923 -6.43 -21.69 15.45
C ALA A 923 -5.61 -21.30 14.22
N MET A 924 -5.45 -22.23 13.26
CA MET A 924 -4.74 -22.01 12.00
C MET A 924 -5.40 -20.91 11.16
N ALA A 925 -6.73 -20.87 11.10
CA ALA A 925 -7.46 -19.84 10.36
C ALA A 925 -7.14 -18.43 10.90
N ILE A 926 -7.10 -18.27 12.22
CA ILE A 926 -6.71 -16.98 12.83
C ILE A 926 -5.25 -16.66 12.54
N ALA A 927 -4.34 -17.62 12.71
CA ALA A 927 -2.91 -17.41 12.44
C ALA A 927 -2.66 -16.99 10.97
N GLN A 928 -3.36 -17.59 10.01
CA GLN A 928 -3.30 -17.23 8.59
C GLN A 928 -3.85 -15.84 8.28
N LEU A 929 -4.90 -15.39 8.98
CA LEU A 929 -5.42 -14.03 8.82
C LEU A 929 -4.43 -12.97 9.30
N ARG A 930 -3.68 -13.25 10.36
CA ARG A 930 -2.63 -12.36 10.89
C ARG A 930 -1.40 -12.32 9.99
N SER A 931 -0.99 -13.48 9.46
CA SER A 931 0.22 -13.64 8.65
C SER A 931 -0.08 -14.21 7.26
N PRO A 932 -0.87 -13.53 6.41
CA PRO A 932 -1.35 -14.09 5.14
C PRO A 932 -0.25 -14.30 4.08
N ASN A 933 0.96 -13.79 4.35
CA ASN A 933 2.07 -13.77 3.40
C ASN A 933 3.28 -14.61 3.85
N ARG A 934 3.25 -15.24 5.04
CA ARG A 934 4.35 -16.07 5.55
C ARG A 934 3.88 -17.08 6.59
N ASP A 935 4.60 -18.18 6.72
CA ASP A 935 4.44 -19.09 7.86
C ASP A 935 5.18 -18.48 9.06
N ASP A 936 4.43 -17.96 10.04
CA ASP A 936 4.98 -17.41 11.28
C ASP A 936 5.14 -18.47 12.38
N GLY A 937 5.63 -18.07 13.55
CA GLY A 937 5.84 -18.98 14.68
C GLY A 937 4.57 -19.63 15.20
N THR A 938 3.44 -18.90 15.20
CA THR A 938 2.14 -19.45 15.61
C THR A 938 1.68 -20.52 14.62
N MET A 939 1.81 -20.26 13.32
CA MET A 939 1.50 -21.23 12.26
C MET A 939 2.40 -22.47 12.35
N ALA A 940 3.71 -22.29 12.55
CA ALA A 940 4.65 -23.39 12.72
C ALA A 940 4.26 -24.29 13.91
N ARG A 941 3.95 -23.70 15.06
CA ARG A 941 3.50 -24.42 16.27
C ARG A 941 2.21 -25.20 16.04
N ILE A 942 1.21 -24.57 15.41
CA ILE A 942 -0.07 -25.23 15.10
C ILE A 942 0.11 -26.36 14.08
N MET A 943 0.91 -26.17 13.03
CA MET A 943 1.21 -27.21 12.04
C MET A 943 1.88 -28.41 12.69
N TRP A 944 2.87 -28.17 13.55
CA TRP A 944 3.55 -29.21 14.31
C TRP A 944 2.57 -29.98 15.21
N LYS A 945 1.75 -29.29 16.00
CA LYS A 945 0.79 -29.97 16.88
C LYS A 945 -0.27 -30.73 16.08
N THR A 946 -0.74 -30.16 14.97
CA THR A 946 -1.68 -30.84 14.05
C THR A 946 -1.05 -32.11 13.48
N SER A 947 0.24 -32.08 13.11
CA SER A 947 0.95 -33.29 12.65
C SER A 947 0.95 -34.39 13.71
N LYS A 948 1.20 -34.05 14.99
CA LYS A 948 1.11 -35.01 16.11
C LYS A 948 -0.30 -35.57 16.30
N VAL A 949 -1.35 -34.75 16.14
CA VAL A 949 -2.75 -35.22 16.19
C VAL A 949 -3.03 -36.24 15.09
N LEU A 950 -2.53 -35.98 13.88
CA LEU A 950 -2.73 -36.86 12.72
C LEU A 950 -1.87 -38.14 12.79
N GLU A 951 -0.66 -38.07 13.36
CA GLU A 951 0.21 -39.24 13.61
C GLU A 951 -0.38 -40.19 14.66
N ALA A 952 -1.20 -39.67 15.57
CA ALA A 952 -1.90 -40.49 16.55
C ALA A 952 -3.08 -41.29 15.94
N ASP A 953 -3.42 -41.08 14.67
CA ASP A 953 -4.39 -41.92 13.94
C ASP A 953 -3.81 -43.32 13.67
N THR A 954 -4.30 -44.31 14.42
CA THR A 954 -3.89 -45.71 14.31
C THR A 954 -4.17 -46.35 12.94
N PHE A 955 -5.05 -45.76 12.12
CA PHE A 955 -5.39 -46.29 10.79
C PHE A 955 -4.45 -45.80 9.68
N GLY A 956 -3.56 -44.84 9.96
CA GLY A 956 -2.60 -44.31 9.00
C GLY A 956 -3.22 -43.49 7.86
N THR A 957 -4.50 -43.13 7.97
CA THR A 957 -5.27 -42.45 6.91
C THR A 957 -4.67 -41.09 6.56
N TYR A 958 -4.11 -40.41 7.57
CA TYR A 958 -3.60 -39.05 7.48
C TYR A 958 -2.07 -38.95 7.45
N GLN A 959 -1.34 -40.07 7.29
CA GLN A 959 0.13 -40.08 7.39
C GLN A 959 0.82 -39.13 6.41
N ALA A 960 0.31 -39.04 5.18
CA ALA A 960 0.85 -38.13 4.16
C ALA A 960 0.59 -36.65 4.50
N GLU A 961 -0.58 -36.34 5.07
CA GLU A 961 -0.93 -34.99 5.52
C GLU A 961 -0.08 -34.59 6.73
N ALA A 962 0.07 -35.48 7.71
CA ALA A 962 0.92 -35.28 8.88
C ALA A 962 2.37 -34.98 8.47
N THR A 963 2.92 -35.80 7.57
CA THR A 963 4.29 -35.61 7.04
C THR A 963 4.43 -34.26 6.33
N ALA A 964 3.43 -33.86 5.52
CA ALA A 964 3.47 -32.58 4.81
C ALA A 964 3.39 -31.37 5.75
N LEU A 965 2.52 -31.43 6.78
CA LEU A 965 2.45 -30.40 7.82
C LEU A 965 3.75 -30.31 8.59
N ARG A 966 4.36 -31.46 8.90
CA ARG A 966 5.61 -31.50 9.65
C ARG A 966 6.78 -30.89 8.90
N ILE A 967 6.95 -31.27 7.63
CA ILE A 967 7.97 -30.68 6.76
C ILE A 967 7.80 -29.15 6.67
N ARG A 968 6.56 -28.67 6.52
CA ARG A 968 6.28 -27.22 6.47
C ARG A 968 6.59 -26.53 7.79
N ALA A 969 6.25 -27.14 8.93
CA ALA A 969 6.56 -26.63 10.26
C ALA A 969 8.08 -26.53 10.48
N ASP A 970 8.84 -27.57 10.12
CA ASP A 970 10.30 -27.59 10.28
C ASP A 970 10.98 -26.56 9.35
N MET A 971 10.46 -26.35 8.13
CA MET A 971 10.94 -25.29 7.23
C MET A 971 10.68 -23.90 7.80
N ALA A 972 9.50 -23.68 8.38
CA ALA A 972 9.15 -22.41 9.03
C ALA A 972 10.07 -22.17 10.23
N LEU A 973 10.24 -23.15 11.12
CA LEU A 973 11.16 -23.10 12.26
C LEU A 973 12.58 -22.69 11.82
N LYS A 974 13.18 -23.43 10.88
CA LYS A 974 14.53 -23.11 10.36
C LYS A 974 14.60 -21.70 9.78
N THR A 975 13.60 -21.28 9.03
CA THR A 975 13.56 -19.96 8.39
C THR A 975 13.45 -18.83 9.40
N LEU A 976 12.62 -19.01 10.43
CA LEU A 976 12.37 -18.02 11.48
C LEU A 976 13.58 -17.89 12.40
N THR A 977 14.13 -19.01 12.88
CA THR A 977 15.35 -19.01 13.70
C THR A 977 16.54 -18.41 12.95
N ALA A 978 16.70 -18.70 11.65
CA ALA A 978 17.75 -18.08 10.83
C ALA A 978 17.63 -16.56 10.69
N LYS A 979 16.41 -16.02 10.83
CA LYS A 979 16.14 -14.57 10.84
C LYS A 979 16.25 -13.95 12.23
N GLY A 980 16.51 -14.76 13.27
CA GLY A 980 16.51 -14.33 14.66
C GLY A 980 15.11 -14.07 15.24
N GLU A 981 14.08 -14.70 14.68
CA GLU A 981 12.73 -14.75 15.26
C GLU A 981 12.65 -15.94 16.22
N GLY A 982 12.14 -15.74 17.44
CA GLY A 982 12.11 -16.75 18.50
C GLY A 982 12.93 -16.41 19.75
N GLY A 983 12.71 -17.16 20.83
CA GLY A 983 13.52 -17.15 22.06
C GLY A 983 14.82 -17.95 21.94
N VAL A 984 15.58 -18.05 23.04
CA VAL A 984 16.81 -18.86 23.09
C VAL A 984 16.45 -20.32 22.78
N VAL A 985 17.10 -20.88 21.75
CA VAL A 985 17.02 -22.30 21.41
C VAL A 985 18.05 -23.05 22.26
N ILE A 986 17.60 -24.07 23.01
CA ILE A 986 18.44 -24.97 23.80
C ILE A 986 19.38 -25.75 22.86
N ALA A 987 20.59 -26.01 23.36
CA ALA A 987 21.70 -26.64 22.64
C ALA A 987 21.33 -28.02 22.08
N LEU A 988 21.80 -28.29 20.86
CA LEU A 988 21.85 -29.64 20.30
C LEU A 988 22.76 -30.51 21.18
N ASP A 989 22.44 -31.80 21.32
CA ASP A 989 23.35 -32.76 21.96
C ASP A 989 24.71 -32.85 21.20
N GLU A 990 25.68 -33.57 21.77
CA GLU A 990 27.02 -33.75 21.17
C GLU A 990 26.98 -34.40 19.76
N GLU A 991 25.84 -34.97 19.35
CA GLU A 991 25.59 -35.63 18.07
C GLU A 991 24.76 -34.79 17.09
N GLY A 992 24.24 -33.62 17.51
CA GLY A 992 23.45 -32.73 16.67
C GLY A 992 21.96 -33.08 16.58
N ASN A 993 21.44 -33.93 17.46
CA ASN A 993 20.03 -34.32 17.51
C ASN A 993 19.25 -33.53 18.57
N ALA A 994 17.94 -33.41 18.38
CA ALA A 994 17.01 -32.84 19.36
C ALA A 994 16.34 -33.98 20.14
N ASP A 995 16.33 -33.92 21.47
CA ASP A 995 15.48 -34.72 22.35
C ASP A 995 13.99 -34.49 22.01
N PRO A 996 13.08 -35.49 22.09
CA PRO A 996 11.64 -35.27 21.93
C PRO A 996 11.04 -34.16 22.80
N VAL A 997 11.60 -33.90 23.99
CA VAL A 997 11.23 -32.76 24.85
C VAL A 997 11.79 -31.45 24.26
N GLU A 998 13.04 -31.47 23.79
CA GLU A 998 13.69 -30.33 23.11
C GLU A 998 13.01 -29.98 21.75
N GLU A 999 12.33 -30.94 21.12
CA GLU A 999 11.60 -30.74 19.87
C GLU A 999 10.36 -29.87 20.05
N GLU A 1000 9.56 -30.09 21.09
CA GLU A 1000 8.39 -29.26 21.41
C GLU A 1000 8.82 -27.85 21.83
N ASP A 1001 9.87 -27.76 22.65
CA ASP A 1001 10.47 -26.51 23.14
C ASP A 1001 10.96 -25.63 21.99
N ALA A 1002 11.50 -26.21 20.91
CA ALA A 1002 11.93 -25.47 19.73
C ALA A 1002 10.76 -24.72 19.05
N TYR A 1003 9.56 -25.28 19.07
CA TYR A 1003 8.37 -24.62 18.55
C TYR A 1003 7.74 -23.65 19.56
N ASP A 1004 7.82 -23.94 20.86
CA ASP A 1004 7.40 -23.01 21.92
C ASP A 1004 8.27 -21.75 21.94
N ALA A 1005 9.55 -21.87 21.58
CA ALA A 1005 10.43 -20.72 21.40
C ALA A 1005 9.95 -19.77 20.28
N LEU A 1006 9.17 -20.23 19.29
CA LEU A 1006 8.68 -19.42 18.18
C LEU A 1006 7.40 -18.63 18.47
N VAL A 1007 6.68 -18.94 19.55
CA VAL A 1007 5.45 -18.25 19.94
C VAL A 1007 5.68 -17.28 21.09
N PRO A 1008 4.83 -16.24 21.24
CA PRO A 1008 4.90 -15.32 22.37
C PRO A 1008 4.88 -16.06 23.71
N GLY A 1009 5.57 -15.54 24.74
CA GLY A 1009 5.76 -16.24 26.01
C GLY A 1009 4.45 -16.64 26.72
N TYR A 1010 3.36 -15.91 26.52
CA TYR A 1010 2.05 -16.27 27.08
C TYR A 1010 1.36 -17.43 26.35
N PHE A 1011 1.84 -17.81 25.16
CA PHE A 1011 1.30 -18.91 24.36
C PHE A 1011 1.82 -20.27 24.86
N ARG A 1012 3.01 -20.27 25.49
CA ARG A 1012 3.69 -21.45 26.05
C ARG A 1012 2.94 -22.07 27.21
#